data_AF-A0A5J9V3B5-F1
#
_entry.id   AF-A0A5J9V3B5-F1
#
_cell.length_a   1.000
_cell.length_b   1.000
_cell.length_c   1.000
_cell.angle_alpha   90.00
_cell.angle_beta   90.00
_cell.angle_gamma   90.00
#
_symmetry.space_group_name_H-M   'P 1'
#
loop_
_entity.id
_entity.type
_entity.pdbx_description
1 polymer ?
#
loop_
_entity_poly.entity_id
_entity_poly.type
_entity_poly.pdbx_seq_one_letter_code
_entity_poly.pdbx_strand_id
1 'polypeptide(L)'
;MAAARGARSGASAAAAVLVSVLLVGGLVAGGAGAEIRRQKNVQVSLRAKWAGTPLLLEASELLSKEWKKLFWDFIDNWKELDKGSDCLTAKCCIQKIVEDARALLNEPLSTIFEFSLTLRSASPRLVLYRQLAEESLSSVPVDSLEQISGHGTEENFHEAGSPSPSGGTCCWVDTGNALLFNSADLRRWLEGLGKLATDSTERLELFDFDHVYPRSNITAPVAIFYGAVGTKCFKGLHAHLAEASKQGKVRYALRPVLPSGCQATSSFCGSIGAVDAVTLSGYGVELALKNMEYKAMDDTAIKKGVALEDPKTEDLSQEVRGFIFSKILERKPELNAEIMAFRDYLLSSTVPDTLEVWELKDLGHQTAQRILQASDPLQSMQEINQNFPSIVSSLSRMKLDNSIKDEIIANQRMVPPGKSLMALNGALINIEDLDLYLLMDMVHEELSLADQFSRLKANTTGGRGRGRGKKCVGLLASCTSNGITKKLRIEAKVSIAACGALMTPPLLRNSGLKNRHIGRNLHLHPVSMAWGYFPENKQDPPLPGKCYEGGIITTMHRVTERTIVETPALGPGAFAAMVPWESGRDMKERMRRYSRTAHAFALVRDRGDGYVDGEGRVRFTPSREDVDELRHGLRQVLRILVAAGAAEVGTHRSDGLRLRSQRLTLSSAD
;
A
#
# COMPACT_ATOMS: atom_id res chain seq x y z
N MET A 1 -32.92 -27.66 -56.91
CA MET A 1 -33.56 -27.55 -58.24
C MET A 1 -33.69 -26.08 -58.60
N ALA A 2 -33.30 -25.77 -59.84
CA ALA A 2 -33.43 -24.54 -60.64
C ALA A 2 -34.25 -23.38 -60.05
N ALA A 3 -33.72 -22.16 -59.91
CA ALA A 3 -33.36 -21.18 -60.96
C ALA A 3 -34.57 -20.60 -61.72
N ALA A 4 -34.84 -19.30 -61.56
CA ALA A 4 -35.16 -18.39 -62.67
C ALA A 4 -35.08 -16.92 -62.24
N ARG A 5 -34.28 -16.15 -62.99
CA ARG A 5 -34.14 -14.69 -63.00
C ARG A 5 -35.09 -14.09 -64.04
N GLY A 6 -35.45 -12.81 -63.85
CA GLY A 6 -35.81 -11.83 -64.90
C GLY A 6 -37.27 -11.36 -64.82
N ALA A 7 -37.63 -10.08 -64.94
CA ALA A 7 -36.89 -8.89 -65.38
C ALA A 7 -37.57 -7.56 -64.94
N ARG A 8 -36.74 -6.50 -64.97
CA ARG A 8 -36.91 -5.01 -65.10
C ARG A 8 -38.30 -4.52 -65.60
N SER A 9 -38.80 -3.30 -65.36
CA SER A 9 -38.28 -1.95 -65.06
C SER A 9 -39.43 -1.11 -64.47
N GLY A 10 -39.26 -0.20 -63.51
CA GLY A 10 -38.76 1.15 -63.73
C GLY A 10 -39.90 2.19 -63.80
N ALA A 11 -40.31 2.75 -62.65
CA ALA A 11 -40.91 4.09 -62.55
C ALA A 11 -40.98 4.57 -61.09
N SER A 12 -40.48 5.80 -60.87
CA SER A 12 -40.77 6.71 -59.74
C SER A 12 -40.08 6.48 -58.39
N ALA A 13 -38.76 6.72 -58.35
CA ALA A 13 -38.01 7.00 -57.11
C ALA A 13 -38.22 8.44 -56.57
N ALA A 14 -39.10 9.24 -57.17
CA ALA A 14 -39.33 10.63 -56.80
C ALA A 14 -40.48 10.83 -55.79
N ALA A 15 -41.41 9.87 -55.66
CA ALA A 15 -42.56 9.99 -54.75
C ALA A 15 -42.26 9.52 -53.31
N ALA A 16 -41.27 8.64 -53.10
CA ALA A 16 -40.93 8.13 -51.77
C ALA A 16 -40.10 9.12 -50.93
N VAL A 17 -39.41 10.07 -51.57
CA VAL A 17 -38.56 11.05 -50.87
C VAL A 17 -39.40 12.19 -50.27
N LEU A 18 -40.51 12.57 -50.90
CA LEU A 18 -41.37 13.68 -50.41
C LEU A 18 -42.22 13.29 -49.19
N VAL A 19 -42.64 12.04 -49.04
CA VAL A 19 -43.38 11.58 -47.85
C VAL A 19 -42.46 11.41 -46.64
N SER A 20 -41.18 11.08 -46.86
CA SER A 20 -40.19 10.95 -45.78
C SER A 20 -39.77 12.32 -45.22
N VAL A 21 -39.73 13.37 -46.05
CA VAL A 21 -39.37 14.73 -45.61
C VAL A 21 -40.50 15.42 -44.84
N LEU A 22 -41.77 15.12 -45.14
CA LEU A 22 -42.93 15.68 -44.41
C LEU A 22 -43.24 14.97 -43.09
N LEU A 23 -42.86 13.69 -42.94
CA LEU A 23 -42.92 12.99 -41.64
C LEU A 23 -41.77 13.35 -40.69
N VAL A 24 -40.64 13.84 -41.22
CA VAL A 24 -39.52 14.35 -40.40
C VAL A 24 -39.68 15.86 -40.09
N GLY A 25 -40.36 16.63 -40.96
CA GLY A 25 -40.63 18.06 -40.75
C GLY A 25 -41.76 18.40 -39.78
N GLY A 26 -42.64 17.45 -39.46
CA GLY A 26 -43.78 17.65 -38.54
C GLY A 26 -43.51 17.39 -37.05
N LEU A 27 -42.32 16.90 -36.70
CA LEU A 27 -41.94 16.56 -35.31
C LEU A 27 -41.04 17.61 -34.63
N VAL A 28 -40.79 18.75 -35.29
CA VAL A 28 -39.89 19.81 -34.78
C VAL A 28 -40.65 20.99 -34.14
N ALA A 29 -41.98 20.95 -34.07
CA ALA A 29 -42.78 21.98 -33.41
C ALA A 29 -43.59 21.38 -32.24
N GLY A 30 -42.92 21.16 -31.10
CA GLY A 30 -43.59 20.71 -29.88
C GLY A 30 -42.70 20.04 -28.82
N GLY A 31 -41.43 19.77 -29.10
CA GLY A 31 -40.50 19.24 -28.09
C GLY A 31 -40.01 20.34 -27.17
N ALA A 32 -40.63 20.50 -26.00
CA ALA A 32 -39.97 21.10 -24.86
C ALA A 32 -38.68 20.31 -24.63
N GLY A 33 -37.52 20.94 -24.87
CA GLY A 33 -36.23 20.29 -24.68
C GLY A 33 -36.12 19.81 -23.25
N ALA A 34 -36.15 18.48 -23.06
CA ALA A 34 -35.73 17.88 -21.82
C ALA A 34 -34.24 18.20 -21.65
N GLU A 35 -33.93 19.19 -20.82
CA GLU A 35 -32.58 19.38 -20.30
C GLU A 35 -32.20 18.07 -19.61
N ILE A 36 -31.29 17.31 -20.21
CA ILE A 36 -30.58 16.23 -19.51
C ILE A 36 -29.91 16.91 -18.32
N ARG A 37 -30.48 16.72 -17.12
CA ARG A 37 -29.97 17.28 -15.87
C ARG A 37 -28.55 16.75 -15.67
N ARG A 38 -27.55 17.52 -16.09
CA ARG A 38 -26.13 17.20 -15.88
C ARG A 38 -25.93 16.97 -14.38
N GLN A 39 -25.42 15.79 -14.01
CA GLN A 39 -24.95 15.55 -12.66
C GLN A 39 -23.96 16.64 -12.27
N LYS A 40 -24.18 17.28 -11.12
CA LYS A 40 -23.27 18.27 -10.58
C LYS A 40 -22.05 17.53 -10.02
N ASN A 41 -21.01 17.42 -10.83
CA ASN A 41 -19.77 16.73 -10.46
C ASN A 41 -18.76 17.75 -9.92
N VAL A 42 -18.11 17.40 -8.81
CA VAL A 42 -16.96 18.15 -8.27
C VAL A 42 -15.70 17.40 -8.68
N GLN A 43 -14.76 18.08 -9.34
CA GLN A 43 -13.47 17.51 -9.74
C GLN A 43 -12.35 18.24 -9.00
N VAL A 44 -11.46 17.47 -8.36
CA VAL A 44 -10.30 17.99 -7.62
C VAL A 44 -9.05 17.30 -8.13
N SER A 45 -8.03 18.08 -8.48
CA SER A 45 -6.74 17.57 -8.94
C SER A 45 -5.60 18.22 -8.15
N LEU A 46 -4.65 17.41 -7.67
CA LEU A 46 -3.45 17.88 -6.98
C LEU A 46 -2.26 17.89 -7.94
N ARG A 47 -1.52 19.00 -7.98
CA ARG A 47 -0.35 19.17 -8.84
C ARG A 47 0.90 19.44 -8.01
N ALA A 48 2.01 18.83 -8.39
CA ALA A 48 3.31 19.08 -7.80
C ALA A 48 3.82 20.49 -8.14
N LYS A 49 4.74 21.01 -7.32
CA LYS A 49 5.40 22.31 -7.56
C LYS A 49 6.53 22.24 -8.60
N TRP A 50 6.93 21.04 -9.02
CA TRP A 50 7.99 20.82 -9.99
C TRP A 50 7.44 20.44 -11.38
N ALA A 51 8.23 20.74 -12.41
CA ALA A 51 7.93 20.35 -13.79
C ALA A 51 7.92 18.83 -13.97
N GLY A 52 7.18 18.38 -14.98
CA GLY A 52 7.05 16.98 -15.35
C GLY A 52 8.37 16.21 -15.40
N THR A 53 8.29 14.94 -15.02
CA THR A 53 9.40 13.99 -15.10
C THR A 53 9.09 12.89 -16.13
N PRO A 54 10.04 12.51 -17.00
CA PRO A 54 9.78 11.51 -18.03
C PRO A 54 9.45 10.13 -17.45
N LEU A 55 8.36 9.51 -17.91
CA LEU A 55 7.95 8.18 -17.43
C LEU A 55 8.99 7.09 -17.71
N LEU A 56 9.73 7.21 -18.82
CA LEU A 56 10.81 6.28 -19.15
C LEU A 56 11.94 6.31 -18.11
N LEU A 57 12.30 7.50 -17.62
CA LEU A 57 13.31 7.65 -16.58
C LEU A 57 12.76 7.19 -15.22
N GLU A 58 11.50 7.50 -14.90
CA GLU A 58 10.87 7.01 -13.66
C GLU A 58 10.82 5.49 -13.61
N ALA A 59 10.51 4.83 -14.73
CA ALA A 59 10.55 3.38 -14.84
C ALA A 59 11.96 2.82 -14.54
N SER A 60 13.01 3.46 -15.06
CA SER A 60 14.39 3.04 -14.76
C SER A 60 14.74 3.18 -13.27
N GLU A 61 14.28 4.25 -12.61
CA GLU A 61 14.49 4.45 -11.17
C GLU A 61 13.70 3.43 -10.32
N LEU A 62 12.47 3.11 -10.70
CA LEU A 62 11.68 2.07 -10.03
C LEU A 62 12.38 0.71 -10.11
N LEU A 63 12.92 0.35 -11.27
CA LEU A 63 13.69 -0.89 -11.43
C LEU A 63 14.98 -0.90 -10.60
N SER A 64 15.59 0.27 -10.40
CA SER A 64 16.80 0.40 -9.60
C SER A 64 16.58 0.15 -8.11
N LYS A 65 15.36 0.43 -7.60
CA LYS A 65 14.97 0.12 -6.21
C LYS A 65 15.03 -1.38 -5.93
N GLU A 66 14.59 -2.19 -6.89
CA GLU A 66 14.62 -3.65 -6.77
C GLU A 66 16.03 -4.21 -6.83
N TRP A 67 16.78 -3.84 -7.88
CA TRP A 67 18.17 -4.26 -8.00
C TRP A 67 18.95 -3.33 -8.92
N LYS A 68 20.11 -2.84 -8.47
CA LYS A 68 20.98 -1.89 -9.22
C LYS A 68 21.33 -2.36 -10.65
N LYS A 69 21.35 -3.66 -10.91
CA LYS A 69 21.61 -4.20 -12.25
C LYS A 69 20.43 -4.03 -13.21
N LEU A 70 19.18 -4.10 -12.72
CA LEU A 70 17.98 -3.98 -13.55
C LEU A 70 17.87 -2.60 -14.19
N PHE A 71 18.35 -1.56 -13.50
CA PHE A 71 18.54 -0.23 -14.08
C PHE A 71 19.36 -0.30 -15.38
N TRP A 72 20.55 -0.89 -15.33
CA TRP A 72 21.43 -0.98 -16.50
C TRP A 72 20.89 -1.91 -17.58
N ASP A 73 20.31 -3.05 -17.21
CA ASP A 73 19.67 -3.98 -18.16
C ASP A 73 18.51 -3.26 -18.90
N PHE A 74 17.78 -2.36 -18.22
CA PHE A 74 16.73 -1.53 -18.83
C PHE A 74 17.28 -0.40 -19.71
N ILE A 75 18.32 0.31 -19.27
CA ILE A 75 19.00 1.35 -20.07
C ILE A 75 19.58 0.75 -21.36
N ASP A 76 20.21 -0.42 -21.28
CA ASP A 76 20.74 -1.14 -22.44
C ASP A 76 19.64 -1.52 -23.43
N ASN A 77 18.45 -1.85 -22.93
CA ASN A 77 17.28 -2.13 -23.75
C ASN A 77 16.74 -0.87 -24.45
N TRP A 78 16.92 0.33 -23.92
CA TRP A 78 16.34 1.59 -24.42
C TRP A 78 17.35 2.58 -25.02
N LYS A 79 18.64 2.22 -25.10
CA LYS A 79 19.70 3.10 -25.62
C LYS A 79 19.58 3.45 -27.11
N GLU A 80 18.87 2.63 -27.89
CA GLU A 80 18.65 2.85 -29.31
C GLU A 80 17.51 3.86 -29.53
N LEU A 81 17.74 4.84 -30.39
CA LEU A 81 16.83 5.99 -30.55
C LEU A 81 15.47 5.61 -31.15
N ASP A 82 15.50 4.58 -31.98
CA ASP A 82 14.43 4.00 -32.76
C ASP A 82 13.52 3.11 -31.89
N LYS A 83 13.92 2.82 -30.64
CA LYS A 83 13.05 2.08 -29.74
C LYS A 83 11.92 2.96 -29.22
N GLY A 84 10.70 2.57 -29.54
CA GLY A 84 9.49 3.32 -29.17
C GLY A 84 9.15 4.46 -30.14
N SER A 85 9.89 4.62 -31.25
CA SER A 85 9.54 5.61 -32.29
C SER A 85 8.29 5.22 -33.08
N ASP A 86 7.89 3.95 -33.02
CA ASP A 86 6.64 3.40 -33.54
C ASP A 86 5.39 3.85 -32.75
N CYS A 87 5.57 4.32 -31.52
CA CYS A 87 4.48 4.83 -30.71
C CYS A 87 4.15 6.29 -31.04
N LEU A 88 2.90 6.54 -31.42
CA LEU A 88 2.37 7.88 -31.70
C LEU A 88 1.48 8.43 -30.56
N THR A 89 1.22 7.62 -29.52
CA THR A 89 0.37 8.01 -28.39
C THR A 89 1.06 7.73 -27.05
N ALA A 90 0.76 8.54 -26.03
CA ALA A 90 1.31 8.35 -24.70
C ALA A 90 0.97 6.95 -24.14
N LYS A 91 -0.23 6.44 -24.43
CA LYS A 91 -0.67 5.09 -24.04
C LYS A 91 0.23 3.99 -24.62
N CYS A 92 0.57 4.08 -25.91
CA CYS A 92 1.49 3.12 -26.55
C CYS A 92 2.86 3.12 -25.86
N CYS A 93 3.42 4.31 -25.59
CA CYS A 93 4.70 4.42 -24.90
C CYS A 93 4.66 3.80 -23.51
N ILE A 94 3.62 4.08 -22.72
CA ILE A 94 3.47 3.53 -21.37
C ILE A 94 3.37 2.00 -21.43
N GLN A 95 2.55 1.45 -22.33
CA GLN A 95 2.42 0.00 -22.49
C GLN A 95 3.77 -0.65 -22.83
N LYS A 96 4.51 -0.08 -23.78
CA LYS A 96 5.84 -0.58 -24.17
C LYS A 96 6.87 -0.50 -23.05
N ILE A 97 6.88 0.61 -22.29
CA ILE A 97 7.74 0.78 -21.11
C ILE A 97 7.43 -0.28 -20.06
N VAL A 98 6.14 -0.49 -19.77
CA VAL A 98 5.68 -1.47 -18.78
C VAL A 98 6.00 -2.90 -19.22
N GLU A 99 5.78 -3.26 -20.49
CA GLU A 99 6.12 -4.58 -21.04
C GLU A 99 7.62 -4.88 -20.92
N ASP A 100 8.47 -3.93 -21.32
CA ASP A 100 9.92 -4.08 -21.22
C ASP A 100 10.40 -4.16 -19.77
N ALA A 101 9.80 -3.40 -18.85
CA ALA A 101 10.11 -3.47 -17.43
C ALA A 101 9.65 -4.80 -16.81
N ARG A 102 8.45 -5.27 -17.15
CA ARG A 102 7.90 -6.56 -16.70
C ARG A 102 8.78 -7.73 -17.13
N ALA A 103 9.39 -7.67 -18.33
CA ALA A 103 10.30 -8.70 -18.82
C ALA A 103 11.58 -8.85 -17.97
N LEU A 104 11.95 -7.81 -17.22
CA LEU A 104 13.12 -7.79 -16.32
C LEU A 104 12.77 -8.21 -14.89
N LEU A 105 11.52 -8.04 -14.46
CA LEU A 105 11.04 -8.32 -13.11
C LEU A 105 10.60 -9.78 -12.91
N ASN A 106 10.49 -10.20 -11.65
CA ASN A 106 9.85 -11.46 -11.29
C ASN A 106 8.30 -11.33 -11.44
N GLU A 107 7.60 -12.46 -11.53
CA GLU A 107 6.15 -12.45 -11.74
C GLU A 107 5.39 -11.63 -10.67
N PRO A 108 5.66 -11.76 -9.35
CA PRO A 108 4.91 -10.98 -8.35
C PRO A 108 5.11 -9.46 -8.51
N LEU A 109 6.35 -8.97 -8.63
CA LEU A 109 6.63 -7.53 -8.78
C LEU A 109 6.15 -6.99 -10.13
N SER A 110 6.13 -7.81 -11.18
CA SER A 110 5.66 -7.42 -12.51
C SER A 110 4.19 -6.96 -12.51
N THR A 111 3.37 -7.53 -11.62
CA THR A 111 1.93 -7.21 -11.52
C THR A 111 1.68 -5.81 -10.96
N ILE A 112 2.51 -5.35 -10.02
CA ILE A 112 2.35 -4.07 -9.34
C ILE A 112 3.20 -2.93 -9.92
N PHE A 113 4.07 -3.23 -10.88
CA PHE A 113 4.97 -2.24 -11.49
C PHE A 113 4.21 -1.11 -12.19
N GLU A 114 3.18 -1.43 -12.98
CA GLU A 114 2.36 -0.45 -13.70
C GLU A 114 1.67 0.51 -12.74
N PHE A 115 1.17 0.00 -11.62
CA PHE A 115 0.58 0.81 -10.56
C PHE A 115 1.62 1.73 -9.93
N SER A 116 2.82 1.21 -9.63
CA SER A 116 3.93 1.99 -9.06
C SER A 116 4.38 3.13 -9.98
N LEU A 117 4.43 2.87 -11.30
CA LEU A 117 4.74 3.89 -12.31
C LEU A 117 3.63 4.96 -12.40
N THR A 118 2.37 4.55 -12.30
CA THR A 118 1.21 5.47 -12.32
C THR A 118 1.15 6.35 -11.07
N LEU A 119 1.63 5.85 -9.92
CA LEU A 119 1.76 6.64 -8.68
C LEU A 119 2.86 7.71 -8.75
N ARG A 120 3.74 7.64 -9.76
CA ARG A 120 4.84 8.61 -9.97
C ARG A 120 5.78 8.74 -8.76
N SER A 121 5.95 7.65 -7.99
CA SER A 121 6.72 7.66 -6.74
C SER A 121 8.22 7.88 -6.95
N ALA A 122 8.73 7.66 -8.16
CA ALA A 122 10.11 7.96 -8.54
C ALA A 122 10.33 9.41 -9.01
N SER A 123 9.26 10.20 -9.21
CA SER A 123 9.37 11.58 -9.68
C SER A 123 10.28 12.47 -8.79
N PRO A 124 10.19 12.46 -7.45
CA PRO A 124 11.07 13.25 -6.59
C PRO A 124 12.55 12.93 -6.78
N ARG A 125 12.87 11.66 -7.09
CA ARG A 125 14.25 11.21 -7.32
C ARG A 125 14.85 11.85 -8.58
N LEU A 126 14.06 12.00 -9.63
CA LEU A 126 14.48 12.67 -10.86
C LEU A 126 14.60 14.19 -10.69
N VAL A 127 13.78 14.79 -9.82
CA VAL A 127 13.92 16.21 -9.44
C VAL A 127 15.26 16.45 -8.74
N LEU A 128 15.68 15.54 -7.85
CA LEU A 128 17.00 15.59 -7.23
C LEU A 128 18.14 15.55 -8.27
N TYR A 129 18.07 14.66 -9.27
CA TYR A 129 19.08 14.66 -10.33
C TYR A 129 19.08 15.93 -11.17
N ARG A 130 17.91 16.53 -11.40
CA ARG A 130 17.79 17.80 -12.11
C ARG A 130 18.49 18.93 -11.34
N GLN A 131 18.32 18.99 -10.02
CA GLN A 131 19.01 19.97 -9.19
C GLN A 131 20.54 19.77 -9.20
N LEU A 132 21.00 18.52 -9.06
CA LEU A 132 22.44 18.21 -9.17
C LEU A 132 23.01 18.55 -10.55
N ALA A 133 22.20 18.44 -11.60
CA ALA A 133 22.59 18.83 -12.96
C ALA A 133 22.75 20.36 -13.08
N GLU A 134 21.87 21.15 -12.47
CA GLU A 134 21.98 22.61 -12.42
C GLU A 134 23.21 23.07 -11.60
N GLU A 135 23.50 22.40 -10.49
CA GLU A 135 24.70 22.62 -9.68
C GLU A 135 25.98 22.29 -10.48
N SER A 136 25.99 21.17 -11.21
CA SER A 136 27.10 20.80 -12.11
C SER A 136 27.37 21.86 -13.17
N LEU A 137 26.32 22.36 -13.83
CA LEU A 137 26.45 23.41 -14.86
C LEU A 137 26.93 24.76 -14.30
N SER A 138 26.60 25.08 -13.05
CA SER A 138 27.01 26.34 -12.40
C SER A 138 28.38 26.29 -11.74
N SER A 139 28.93 25.09 -11.49
CA SER A 139 30.22 24.90 -10.83
C SER A 139 31.46 25.24 -11.67
N VAL A 140 31.31 25.40 -13.00
CA VAL A 140 32.45 25.64 -13.89
C VAL A 140 32.63 27.14 -14.21
N PRO A 141 33.84 27.71 -14.03
CA PRO A 141 34.11 29.11 -14.32
C PRO A 141 33.84 29.47 -15.80
N VAL A 142 33.15 30.59 -16.00
CA VAL A 142 32.68 31.12 -17.30
C VAL A 142 33.81 31.25 -18.34
N ASP A 143 35.06 31.44 -17.91
CA ASP A 143 36.25 31.54 -18.78
C ASP A 143 36.53 30.26 -19.60
N SER A 144 35.98 29.11 -19.20
CA SER A 144 36.18 27.82 -19.91
C SER A 144 35.17 27.59 -21.04
N LEU A 145 34.05 28.33 -21.06
CA LEU A 145 33.00 28.19 -22.07
C LEU A 145 33.34 28.95 -23.36
N GLU A 146 34.12 30.04 -23.29
CA GLU A 146 34.54 30.82 -24.46
C GLU A 146 35.58 30.11 -25.33
N GLN A 147 36.28 29.08 -24.81
CA GLN A 147 37.28 28.34 -25.60
C GLN A 147 36.69 27.22 -26.47
N ILE A 148 35.39 26.92 -26.37
CA ILE A 148 34.77 25.77 -27.06
C ILE A 148 33.72 26.19 -28.11
N SER A 149 33.12 27.38 -28.03
CA SER A 149 32.16 27.88 -29.02
C SER A 149 32.75 28.93 -29.97
N GLY A 150 33.54 28.50 -30.94
CA GLY A 150 33.86 29.32 -32.10
C GLY A 150 32.67 29.41 -33.07
N HIS A 151 31.83 30.45 -32.93
CA HIS A 151 31.10 31.20 -33.98
C HIS A 151 29.75 31.76 -33.48
N GLY A 152 29.60 33.10 -33.53
CA GLY A 152 28.30 33.77 -33.74
C GLY A 152 27.95 34.93 -32.80
N THR A 153 28.33 36.14 -33.23
CA THR A 153 27.72 37.48 -33.04
C THR A 153 26.90 37.81 -31.78
N GLU A 154 27.40 38.82 -31.07
CA GLU A 154 26.77 39.66 -30.03
C GLU A 154 25.37 40.15 -30.42
N GLU A 155 24.34 39.92 -29.60
CA GLU A 155 23.23 40.87 -29.37
C GLU A 155 22.58 40.68 -27.97
N ASN A 156 22.59 41.78 -27.20
CA ASN A 156 21.61 42.26 -26.20
C ASN A 156 21.16 41.39 -25.00
N PHE A 157 21.77 41.65 -23.84
CA PHE A 157 21.33 41.24 -22.51
C PHE A 157 20.38 42.27 -21.86
N HIS A 158 19.10 41.94 -21.74
CA HIS A 158 18.21 42.44 -20.66
C HIS A 158 17.01 41.51 -20.52
N GLU A 159 17.03 40.59 -19.54
CA GLU A 159 15.94 40.28 -18.59
C GLU A 159 16.21 38.94 -17.86
N ALA A 160 15.88 38.93 -16.57
CA ALA A 160 16.20 37.88 -15.63
C ALA A 160 15.47 36.55 -15.93
N GLY A 161 16.24 35.52 -16.25
CA GLY A 161 15.84 34.12 -16.28
C GLY A 161 17.08 33.26 -16.14
N SER A 162 16.98 32.17 -15.38
CA SER A 162 18.05 31.21 -15.07
C SER A 162 18.95 30.88 -16.27
N PRO A 163 20.27 30.66 -16.08
CA PRO A 163 21.18 30.40 -17.18
C PRO A 163 20.80 29.09 -17.87
N SER A 164 20.08 29.20 -18.98
CA SER A 164 19.92 28.09 -19.92
C SER A 164 21.26 27.93 -20.65
N PRO A 165 21.74 26.69 -20.89
CA PRO A 165 22.97 26.51 -21.63
C PRO A 165 22.78 27.08 -23.04
N SER A 166 23.42 28.21 -23.31
CA SER A 166 23.61 28.80 -24.62
C SER A 166 24.46 27.83 -25.44
N GLY A 167 23.82 26.79 -25.99
CA GLY A 167 24.50 25.75 -26.76
C GLY A 167 23.81 24.39 -26.83
N GLY A 168 22.47 24.30 -26.88
CA GLY A 168 21.72 23.18 -27.48
C GLY A 168 22.07 21.73 -27.11
N THR A 169 22.78 21.47 -26.01
CA THR A 169 23.33 20.16 -25.67
C THR A 169 22.60 19.57 -24.48
N CYS A 170 21.91 18.46 -24.72
CA CYS A 170 20.99 17.83 -23.78
C CYS A 170 21.63 16.76 -22.88
N CYS A 171 22.92 16.51 -23.07
CA CYS A 171 23.71 15.58 -22.27
C CYS A 171 25.13 16.12 -22.10
N TRP A 172 25.74 15.87 -20.95
CA TRP A 172 27.14 16.21 -20.70
C TRP A 172 27.75 15.29 -19.65
N VAL A 173 29.08 15.20 -19.67
CA VAL A 173 29.86 14.46 -18.68
C VAL A 173 30.61 15.45 -17.80
N ASP A 174 30.39 15.34 -16.50
CA ASP A 174 31.11 16.08 -15.48
C ASP A 174 32.28 15.23 -14.97
N THR A 175 33.47 15.81 -15.06
CA THR A 175 34.74 15.19 -14.63
C THR A 175 35.32 15.86 -13.38
N GLY A 176 34.62 16.86 -12.83
CA GLY A 176 35.01 17.66 -11.66
C GLY A 176 35.78 18.91 -12.06
N ASN A 177 36.63 18.78 -13.09
CA ASN A 177 37.44 19.89 -13.60
C ASN A 177 36.92 20.45 -14.93
N ALA A 178 36.10 19.68 -15.66
CA ALA A 178 35.59 20.05 -16.97
C ALA A 178 34.25 19.38 -17.28
N LEU A 179 33.42 20.09 -18.05
CA LEU A 179 32.17 19.59 -18.62
C LEU A 179 32.38 19.23 -20.10
N LEU A 180 32.01 18.00 -20.48
CA LEU A 180 32.22 17.47 -21.82
C LEU A 180 30.87 17.21 -22.49
N PHE A 181 30.54 17.96 -23.55
CA PHE A 181 29.21 17.95 -24.17
C PHE A 181 29.10 17.05 -25.42
N ASN A 182 30.23 16.58 -25.97
CA ASN A 182 30.24 15.75 -27.18
C ASN A 182 31.25 14.60 -27.09
N SER A 183 31.07 13.61 -27.97
CA SER A 183 31.93 12.41 -28.01
C SER A 183 33.39 12.68 -28.37
N ALA A 184 33.69 13.77 -29.09
CA ALA A 184 35.06 14.09 -29.48
C ALA A 184 35.87 14.59 -28.27
N ASP A 185 35.28 15.50 -27.49
CA ASP A 185 35.87 16.00 -26.24
C ASP A 185 36.04 14.87 -25.22
N LEU A 186 35.02 14.02 -25.08
CA LEU A 186 35.07 12.86 -24.19
C LEU A 186 36.20 11.90 -24.56
N ARG A 187 36.37 11.55 -25.83
CA ARG A 187 37.45 10.66 -26.26
C ARG A 187 38.83 11.27 -25.97
N ARG A 188 39.02 12.56 -26.25
CA ARG A 188 40.27 13.26 -25.93
C ARG A 188 40.59 13.24 -24.44
N TRP A 189 39.59 13.47 -23.58
CA TRP A 189 39.77 13.38 -22.13
C TRP A 189 40.14 11.96 -21.68
N LEU A 190 39.42 10.94 -22.19
CA LEU A 190 39.68 9.53 -21.87
C LEU A 190 41.09 9.05 -22.28
N GLU A 191 41.61 9.55 -23.40
CA GLU A 191 42.99 9.28 -23.85
C GLU A 191 44.03 10.02 -22.99
N GLY A 192 43.68 11.19 -22.45
CA GLY A 192 44.54 12.03 -21.61
C GLY A 192 44.65 11.59 -20.14
N LEU A 193 43.77 10.72 -19.64
CA LEU A 193 43.72 10.26 -18.25
C LEU A 193 45.04 9.64 -17.73
N GLY A 194 45.89 9.11 -18.62
CA GLY A 194 47.21 8.58 -18.26
C GLY A 194 48.27 9.64 -17.96
N LYS A 195 48.03 10.92 -18.28
CA LYS A 195 49.00 12.03 -18.11
C LYS A 195 48.68 12.98 -16.96
N LEU A 196 47.45 12.97 -16.46
CA LEU A 196 46.90 13.92 -15.47
C LEU A 196 46.99 13.44 -14.01
N ALA A 197 47.69 12.34 -13.73
CA ALA A 197 47.63 11.64 -12.45
C ALA A 197 48.33 12.33 -11.25
N THR A 198 48.59 13.65 -11.27
CA THR A 198 49.31 14.30 -10.16
C THR A 198 48.80 15.62 -9.59
N ASP A 199 47.82 16.33 -10.18
CA ASP A 199 47.34 17.57 -9.55
C ASP A 199 45.83 17.80 -9.75
N SER A 200 45.04 17.43 -8.74
CA SER A 200 43.82 18.14 -8.29
C SER A 200 43.12 17.32 -7.21
N THR A 201 42.92 17.97 -6.06
CA THR A 201 42.48 17.37 -4.79
C THR A 201 40.95 17.38 -4.60
N GLU A 202 40.17 17.73 -5.63
CA GLU A 202 38.71 17.67 -5.59
C GLU A 202 38.23 16.41 -6.30
N ARG A 203 38.06 15.32 -5.52
CA ARG A 203 37.35 14.14 -6.01
C ARG A 203 35.87 14.44 -6.02
N LEU A 204 35.24 14.40 -7.19
CA LEU A 204 33.79 14.27 -7.33
C LEU A 204 33.27 13.16 -6.40
N GLU A 205 32.39 13.54 -5.49
CA GLU A 205 31.77 12.61 -4.57
C GLU A 205 30.61 11.89 -5.25
N LEU A 206 30.59 10.56 -5.11
CA LEU A 206 29.47 9.73 -5.53
C LEU A 206 28.59 9.44 -4.33
N PHE A 207 27.29 9.61 -4.50
CA PHE A 207 26.31 9.27 -3.48
C PHE A 207 25.88 7.81 -3.58
N ASP A 208 25.36 7.23 -2.50
CA ASP A 208 24.88 5.84 -2.47
C ASP A 208 23.80 5.54 -3.51
N PHE A 209 23.09 6.59 -3.88
CA PHE A 209 21.98 6.60 -4.79
C PHE A 209 22.42 6.68 -6.27
N ASP A 210 23.69 6.99 -6.55
CA ASP A 210 24.20 7.12 -7.91
C ASP A 210 24.29 5.76 -8.61
N HIS A 211 23.91 5.73 -9.89
CA HIS A 211 23.99 4.53 -10.71
C HIS A 211 25.40 4.38 -11.26
N VAL A 212 26.24 3.62 -10.57
CA VAL A 212 27.60 3.30 -11.01
C VAL A 212 27.58 2.13 -11.99
N TYR A 213 28.27 2.29 -13.12
CA TYR A 213 28.35 1.26 -14.16
C TYR A 213 29.09 0.01 -13.65
N PRO A 214 28.60 -1.21 -13.96
CA PRO A 214 29.20 -2.44 -13.46
C PRO A 214 30.68 -2.59 -13.87
N ARG A 215 31.49 -3.23 -13.00
CA ARG A 215 32.91 -3.55 -13.23
C ARG A 215 33.85 -2.34 -13.34
N SER A 216 33.53 -1.23 -12.68
CA SER A 216 34.43 -0.09 -12.53
C SER A 216 35.52 -0.34 -11.49
N ASN A 217 36.73 0.18 -11.75
CA ASN A 217 37.81 0.18 -10.77
C ASN A 217 37.55 1.28 -9.72
N ILE A 218 37.64 0.93 -8.43
CA ILE A 218 37.34 1.85 -7.32
C ILE A 218 38.31 3.04 -7.29
N THR A 219 39.56 2.84 -7.73
CA THR A 219 40.60 3.89 -7.73
C THR A 219 40.61 4.76 -8.98
N ALA A 220 39.77 4.45 -9.97
CA ALA A 220 39.71 5.21 -11.21
C ALA A 220 39.04 6.58 -11.00
N PRO A 221 39.39 7.60 -11.82
CA PRO A 221 38.73 8.90 -11.81
C PRO A 221 37.23 8.76 -12.07
N VAL A 222 36.43 9.57 -11.37
CA VAL A 222 34.97 9.58 -11.50
C VAL A 222 34.56 10.40 -12.71
N ALA A 223 33.59 9.89 -13.47
CA ALA A 223 32.92 10.61 -14.54
C ALA A 223 31.41 10.48 -14.34
N ILE A 224 30.73 11.60 -14.10
CA ILE A 224 29.27 11.65 -13.89
C ILE A 224 28.62 12.07 -15.19
N PHE A 225 27.80 11.19 -15.76
CA PHE A 225 27.06 11.48 -16.96
C PHE A 225 25.67 11.99 -16.62
N TYR A 226 25.34 13.19 -17.07
CA TYR A 226 24.00 13.75 -17.05
C TYR A 226 23.36 13.57 -18.42
N GLY A 227 22.26 12.83 -18.48
CA GLY A 227 21.52 12.65 -19.71
C GLY A 227 20.34 11.70 -19.58
N ALA A 228 19.43 11.77 -20.56
CA ALA A 228 18.25 10.94 -20.62
C ALA A 228 18.37 9.89 -21.73
N VAL A 229 18.06 8.64 -21.40
CA VAL A 229 17.93 7.58 -22.41
C VAL A 229 16.83 7.96 -23.42
N GLY A 230 17.05 7.66 -24.70
CA GLY A 230 16.19 8.11 -25.80
C GLY A 230 16.56 9.46 -26.42
N THR A 231 17.57 10.17 -25.91
CA THR A 231 18.13 11.38 -26.55
C THR A 231 19.28 11.05 -27.50
N LYS A 232 19.47 11.87 -28.56
CA LYS A 232 20.53 11.67 -29.57
C LYS A 232 21.93 11.63 -28.96
N CYS A 233 22.20 12.49 -27.98
CA CYS A 233 23.50 12.57 -27.33
C CYS A 233 23.80 11.38 -26.40
N PHE A 234 22.77 10.72 -25.87
CA PHE A 234 22.93 9.65 -24.88
C PHE A 234 23.74 8.47 -25.43
N LYS A 235 23.35 7.95 -26.60
CA LYS A 235 23.95 6.76 -27.21
C LYS A 235 25.47 6.91 -27.39
N GLY A 236 25.92 8.06 -27.90
CA GLY A 236 27.33 8.31 -28.18
C GLY A 236 28.20 8.40 -26.92
N LEU A 237 27.78 9.21 -25.95
CA LEU A 237 28.53 9.42 -24.70
C LEU A 237 28.50 8.16 -23.82
N HIS A 238 27.34 7.51 -23.68
CA HIS A 238 27.19 6.28 -22.93
C HIS A 238 28.11 5.17 -23.45
N ALA A 239 28.18 4.96 -24.78
CA ALA A 239 29.02 3.92 -25.36
C ALA A 239 30.52 4.10 -25.03
N HIS A 240 31.03 5.34 -25.10
CA HIS A 240 32.41 5.64 -24.77
C HIS A 240 32.72 5.45 -23.27
N LEU A 241 31.82 5.92 -22.38
CA LEU A 241 31.97 5.76 -20.94
C LEU A 241 31.85 4.30 -20.49
N ALA A 242 30.90 3.55 -21.04
CA ALA A 242 30.72 2.14 -20.74
C ALA A 242 31.96 1.32 -21.15
N GLU A 243 32.54 1.59 -22.32
CA GLU A 243 33.76 0.92 -22.78
C GLU A 243 34.97 1.28 -21.90
N ALA A 244 35.15 2.57 -21.59
CA ALA A 244 36.23 3.02 -20.71
C ALA A 244 36.11 2.44 -19.29
N SER A 245 34.89 2.33 -18.76
CA SER A 245 34.61 1.72 -17.47
C SER A 245 34.94 0.23 -17.45
N LYS A 246 34.57 -0.52 -18.50
CA LYS A 246 34.94 -1.95 -18.67
C LYS A 246 36.45 -2.17 -18.72
N GLN A 247 37.19 -1.22 -19.29
CA GLN A 247 38.66 -1.21 -19.33
C GLN A 247 39.29 -0.76 -17.99
N GLY A 248 38.49 -0.40 -16.99
CA GLY A 248 38.96 0.05 -15.68
C GLY A 248 39.57 1.45 -15.66
N LYS A 249 39.37 2.25 -16.71
CA LYS A 249 39.95 3.60 -16.86
C LYS A 249 39.18 4.66 -16.08
N VAL A 250 37.86 4.50 -15.95
CA VAL A 250 36.99 5.47 -15.29
C VAL A 250 35.97 4.79 -14.39
N ARG A 251 35.54 5.48 -13.36
CA ARG A 251 34.37 5.15 -12.57
C ARG A 251 33.16 5.94 -13.10
N TYR A 252 32.45 5.33 -14.03
CA TYR A 252 31.30 5.92 -14.71
C TYR A 252 30.05 5.83 -13.83
N ALA A 253 29.43 6.97 -13.51
CA ALA A 253 28.10 7.06 -12.91
C ALA A 253 27.11 7.75 -13.85
N LEU A 254 25.86 7.32 -13.89
CA LEU A 254 24.77 7.95 -14.65
C LEU A 254 23.77 8.60 -13.69
N ARG A 255 23.49 9.89 -13.90
CA ARG A 255 22.40 10.64 -13.27
C ARG A 255 21.34 10.94 -14.35
N PRO A 256 20.22 10.20 -14.38
CA PRO A 256 19.18 10.38 -15.39
C PRO A 256 18.54 11.76 -15.28
N VAL A 257 18.70 12.58 -16.31
CA VAL A 257 18.07 13.90 -16.38
C VAL A 257 17.70 14.24 -17.81
N LEU A 258 16.48 14.74 -18.01
CA LEU A 258 16.06 15.40 -19.24
C LEU A 258 15.94 16.90 -18.94
N PRO A 259 16.90 17.73 -19.39
CA PRO A 259 16.83 19.18 -19.19
C PRO A 259 15.61 19.80 -19.88
N SER A 260 15.18 20.96 -19.38
CA SER A 260 14.13 21.76 -20.01
C SER A 260 14.55 22.19 -21.43
N GLY A 261 13.65 22.02 -22.41
CA GLY A 261 13.93 22.33 -23.82
C GLY A 261 14.48 21.14 -24.63
N CYS A 262 14.90 20.05 -23.97
CA CYS A 262 15.46 18.88 -24.64
C CYS A 262 14.42 17.87 -25.15
N GLN A 263 13.13 18.11 -24.92
CA GLN A 263 12.04 17.22 -25.31
C GLN A 263 11.96 16.99 -26.83
N ALA A 264 12.37 17.98 -27.64
CA ALA A 264 12.42 17.86 -29.11
C ALA A 264 13.58 16.97 -29.61
N THR A 265 14.60 16.75 -28.77
CA THR A 265 15.79 15.96 -29.11
C THR A 265 15.74 14.52 -28.57
N SER A 266 14.73 14.21 -27.76
CA SER A 266 14.41 12.86 -27.29
C SER A 266 13.42 12.16 -28.21
N SER A 267 13.43 10.83 -28.19
CA SER A 267 12.34 10.02 -28.75
C SER A 267 10.99 10.41 -28.11
N PHE A 268 9.89 10.15 -28.81
CA PHE A 268 8.55 10.46 -28.32
C PHE A 268 8.28 9.84 -26.94
N CYS A 269 8.62 8.56 -26.74
CA CYS A 269 8.49 7.92 -25.43
C CYS A 269 9.45 8.47 -24.36
N GLY A 270 10.60 9.03 -24.76
CA GLY A 270 11.57 9.66 -23.86
C GLY A 270 11.12 11.00 -23.28
N SER A 271 10.14 11.69 -23.90
CA SER A 271 9.59 12.97 -23.42
C SER A 271 8.20 12.87 -22.78
N ILE A 272 7.53 11.71 -22.84
CA ILE A 272 6.22 11.53 -22.21
C ILE A 272 6.29 11.80 -20.70
N GLY A 273 5.41 12.69 -20.22
CA GLY A 273 5.31 13.08 -18.81
C GLY A 273 6.30 14.16 -18.38
N ALA A 274 7.16 14.66 -19.29
CA ALA A 274 8.21 15.63 -18.99
C ALA A 274 7.78 17.11 -19.14
N VAL A 275 6.56 17.37 -19.64
CA VAL A 275 6.10 18.73 -19.99
C VAL A 275 5.22 19.30 -18.88
N ASP A 276 4.07 18.68 -18.63
CA ASP A 276 3.11 19.19 -17.64
C ASP A 276 3.58 18.92 -16.21
N ALA A 277 3.16 19.80 -15.29
CA ALA A 277 3.37 19.58 -13.86
C ALA A 277 2.78 18.22 -13.45
N VAL A 278 3.51 17.49 -12.61
CA VAL A 278 3.12 16.14 -12.21
C VAL A 278 1.80 16.19 -11.44
N THR A 279 0.78 15.48 -11.94
CA THR A 279 -0.43 15.20 -11.17
C THR A 279 -0.10 14.14 -10.14
N LEU A 280 -0.26 14.48 -8.86
CA LEU A 280 0.03 13.57 -7.76
C LEU A 280 -1.15 12.61 -7.58
N SER A 281 -0.84 11.41 -7.09
CA SER A 281 -1.82 10.35 -6.78
C SER A 281 -1.67 9.96 -5.31
N GLY A 282 -2.60 9.17 -4.76
CA GLY A 282 -2.50 8.69 -3.38
C GLY A 282 -3.00 9.65 -2.30
N TYR A 283 -3.79 10.66 -2.69
CA TYR A 283 -4.54 11.50 -1.76
C TYR A 283 -6.04 11.16 -1.80
N GLY A 284 -6.73 11.38 -0.67
CA GLY A 284 -8.19 11.35 -0.59
C GLY A 284 -8.78 12.76 -0.65
N VAL A 285 -10.00 12.88 -1.17
CA VAL A 285 -10.77 14.13 -1.15
C VAL A 285 -12.05 13.88 -0.38
N GLU A 286 -12.33 14.72 0.60
CA GLU A 286 -13.58 14.70 1.34
C GLU A 286 -14.40 15.96 1.04
N LEU A 287 -15.72 15.78 0.94
CA LEU A 287 -16.69 16.88 0.91
C LEU A 287 -17.36 16.95 2.28
N ALA A 288 -16.70 17.62 3.22
CA ALA A 288 -17.21 17.76 4.58
C ALA A 288 -18.46 18.67 4.62
N LEU A 289 -19.54 18.16 5.21
CA LEU A 289 -20.75 18.95 5.47
C LEU A 289 -20.51 19.87 6.67
N LYS A 290 -20.15 21.14 6.40
CA LYS A 290 -19.79 22.14 7.43
C LYS A 290 -20.96 22.55 8.35
N ASN A 291 -22.20 22.40 7.90
CA ASN A 291 -23.40 22.74 8.67
C ASN A 291 -24.10 21.46 9.17
N MET A 292 -23.67 20.95 10.32
CA MET A 292 -24.37 19.86 11.03
C MET A 292 -25.50 20.37 11.94
N GLU A 293 -25.69 21.70 12.06
CA GLU A 293 -26.51 22.33 13.12
C GLU A 293 -27.67 23.22 12.66
N TYR A 294 -28.04 23.28 11.37
CA TYR A 294 -29.27 24.01 10.98
C TYR A 294 -30.51 23.13 11.16
N LYS A 295 -30.90 22.96 12.43
CA LYS A 295 -32.30 22.79 12.81
C LYS A 295 -32.97 24.17 12.70
N ALA A 296 -33.57 24.44 11.55
CA ALA A 296 -34.65 25.41 11.44
C ALA A 296 -35.60 24.89 10.37
N MET A 297 -36.80 24.49 10.81
CA MET A 297 -37.94 24.22 9.93
C MET A 297 -38.18 25.48 9.10
N ASP A 298 -38.02 25.39 7.78
CA ASP A 298 -38.51 26.41 6.86
C ASP A 298 -39.81 25.91 6.25
N ASP A 299 -40.93 26.33 6.84
CA ASP A 299 -42.30 25.98 6.46
C ASP A 299 -42.80 26.79 5.24
N THR A 300 -41.93 27.19 4.31
CA THR A 300 -42.35 27.92 3.12
C THR A 300 -41.72 27.42 1.83
N ALA A 301 -42.42 26.51 1.13
CA ALA A 301 -42.94 26.75 -0.23
C ALA A 301 -43.37 25.44 -0.91
N ILE A 302 -44.67 25.13 -0.80
CA ILE A 302 -45.38 24.36 -1.81
C ILE A 302 -45.39 25.21 -3.08
N LYS A 303 -44.54 24.90 -4.07
CA LYS A 303 -44.77 25.32 -5.46
C LYS A 303 -45.17 24.13 -6.29
N LYS A 304 -46.43 24.18 -6.72
CA LYS A 304 -47.08 23.25 -7.64
C LYS A 304 -46.31 23.15 -8.96
N GLY A 305 -46.21 21.92 -9.46
CA GLY A 305 -46.34 21.62 -10.89
C GLY A 305 -45.05 21.58 -11.69
N VAL A 306 -44.50 20.37 -11.88
CA VAL A 306 -43.92 19.96 -13.16
C VAL A 306 -44.43 18.53 -13.41
N ALA A 307 -45.31 18.38 -14.39
CA ALA A 307 -45.71 17.08 -14.90
C ALA A 307 -44.56 16.53 -15.75
N LEU A 308 -44.01 15.38 -15.38
CA LEU A 308 -43.04 14.63 -16.18
C LEU A 308 -43.74 13.40 -16.78
N GLU A 309 -43.41 13.13 -18.03
CA GLU A 309 -44.07 12.18 -18.94
C GLU A 309 -43.77 10.70 -18.60
N ASP A 310 -44.80 9.88 -18.86
CA ASP A 310 -44.93 8.42 -19.00
C ASP A 310 -43.93 7.45 -18.29
N PRO A 311 -44.30 6.80 -17.16
CA PRO A 311 -43.46 5.89 -16.38
C PRO A 311 -43.59 4.42 -16.83
N LYS A 312 -43.35 4.11 -18.10
CA LYS A 312 -43.56 2.74 -18.64
C LYS A 312 -42.34 1.83 -18.76
N THR A 313 -41.17 2.23 -18.26
CA THR A 313 -39.95 1.39 -18.39
C THR A 313 -39.07 1.33 -17.15
N GLU A 314 -39.63 1.37 -15.95
CA GLU A 314 -38.88 1.04 -14.73
C GLU A 314 -39.66 0.10 -13.81
N ASP A 315 -38.93 -0.83 -13.19
CA ASP A 315 -39.45 -1.91 -12.38
C ASP A 315 -40.14 -1.41 -11.11
N LEU A 316 -41.47 -1.25 -11.17
CA LEU A 316 -42.34 -0.79 -10.07
C LEU A 316 -42.36 -1.76 -8.87
N SER A 317 -41.67 -2.90 -8.94
CA SER A 317 -41.49 -3.83 -7.83
C SER A 317 -40.43 -3.38 -6.83
N GLN A 318 -39.55 -2.42 -7.19
CA GLN A 318 -38.58 -1.86 -6.26
C GLN A 318 -39.26 -1.02 -5.17
N GLU A 319 -38.84 -1.26 -3.93
CA GLU A 319 -39.30 -0.52 -2.76
C GLU A 319 -38.66 0.87 -2.74
N VAL A 320 -39.47 1.91 -2.94
CA VAL A 320 -39.02 3.31 -2.86
C VAL A 320 -39.49 3.88 -1.53
N ARG A 321 -38.54 4.18 -0.63
CA ARG A 321 -38.79 4.79 0.70
C ARG A 321 -39.81 4.04 1.58
N GLY A 322 -39.95 2.71 1.45
CA GLY A 322 -40.88 1.89 2.23
C GLY A 322 -42.19 1.53 1.51
N PHE A 323 -42.36 2.00 0.27
CA PHE A 323 -43.55 1.77 -0.52
C PHE A 323 -43.22 0.93 -1.76
N ILE A 324 -44.00 -0.14 -1.95
CA ILE A 324 -43.99 -0.94 -3.18
C ILE A 324 -45.09 -0.38 -4.08
N PHE A 325 -44.69 0.48 -5.02
CA PHE A 325 -45.62 1.23 -5.85
C PHE A 325 -46.46 0.32 -6.76
N SER A 326 -45.93 -0.82 -7.20
CA SER A 326 -46.70 -1.84 -7.92
C SER A 326 -47.93 -2.33 -7.16
N LYS A 327 -47.80 -2.66 -5.86
CA LYS A 327 -48.91 -3.12 -5.03
C LYS A 327 -49.93 -2.02 -4.69
N ILE A 328 -49.50 -0.77 -4.63
CA ILE A 328 -50.38 0.37 -4.36
C ILE A 328 -51.21 0.69 -5.61
N LEU A 329 -50.59 0.65 -6.79
CA LEU A 329 -51.26 0.79 -8.08
C LEU A 329 -52.25 -0.34 -8.36
N GLU A 330 -51.92 -1.58 -7.96
CA GLU A 330 -52.85 -2.72 -8.03
C GLU A 330 -54.10 -2.54 -7.15
N ARG A 331 -53.95 -1.90 -5.98
CA ARG A 331 -55.05 -1.71 -5.01
C ARG A 331 -55.87 -0.45 -5.24
N LYS A 332 -55.26 0.57 -5.84
CA LYS A 332 -55.83 1.90 -6.08
C LYS A 332 -55.46 2.42 -7.47
N PRO A 333 -55.96 1.76 -8.53
CA PRO A 333 -55.68 2.16 -9.91
C PRO A 333 -56.25 3.54 -10.25
N GLU A 334 -57.29 3.99 -9.55
CA GLU A 334 -57.92 5.30 -9.75
C GLU A 334 -57.02 6.50 -9.41
N LEU A 335 -55.96 6.30 -8.60
CA LEU A 335 -55.05 7.35 -8.14
C LEU A 335 -53.67 7.30 -8.83
N ASN A 336 -53.57 6.67 -10.00
CA ASN A 336 -52.29 6.41 -10.68
C ASN A 336 -51.43 7.68 -10.84
N ALA A 337 -52.05 8.79 -11.25
CA ALA A 337 -51.35 10.06 -11.44
C ALA A 337 -50.81 10.63 -10.11
N GLU A 338 -51.58 10.61 -9.04
CA GLU A 338 -51.12 11.09 -7.73
C GLU A 338 -50.08 10.16 -7.11
N ILE A 339 -50.21 8.85 -7.30
CA ILE A 339 -49.27 7.84 -6.81
C ILE A 339 -47.90 8.00 -7.52
N MET A 340 -47.89 8.23 -8.84
CA MET A 340 -46.66 8.48 -9.59
C MET A 340 -46.03 9.83 -9.20
N ALA A 341 -46.83 10.89 -9.05
CA ALA A 341 -46.33 12.17 -8.55
C ALA A 341 -45.75 12.07 -7.13
N PHE A 342 -46.34 11.24 -6.27
CA PHE A 342 -45.82 10.97 -4.93
C PHE A 342 -44.50 10.18 -4.98
N ARG A 343 -44.37 9.19 -5.86
CA ARG A 343 -43.10 8.48 -6.12
C ARG A 343 -42.00 9.47 -6.54
N ASP A 344 -42.29 10.34 -7.49
CA ASP A 344 -41.32 11.30 -8.01
C ASP A 344 -40.94 12.37 -6.96
N TYR A 345 -41.86 12.74 -6.08
CA TYR A 345 -41.57 13.55 -4.89
C TYR A 345 -40.56 12.86 -3.94
N LEU A 346 -40.77 11.57 -3.66
CA LEU A 346 -39.85 10.80 -2.79
C LEU A 346 -38.47 10.61 -3.43
N LEU A 347 -38.39 10.55 -4.76
CA LEU A 347 -37.13 10.47 -5.50
C LEU A 347 -36.42 11.83 -5.61
N SER A 348 -37.16 12.94 -5.63
CA SER A 348 -36.62 14.31 -5.81
C SER A 348 -36.23 15.00 -4.50
N SER A 349 -36.69 14.52 -3.34
CA SER A 349 -36.25 15.00 -2.03
C SER A 349 -34.77 14.58 -1.78
N THR A 350 -33.83 15.49 -2.05
CA THR A 350 -32.38 15.32 -1.80
C THR A 350 -31.92 15.93 -0.47
N VAL A 351 -32.85 16.32 0.40
CA VAL A 351 -32.53 16.71 1.79
C VAL A 351 -32.79 15.47 2.66
N PRO A 352 -31.88 15.10 3.58
CA PRO A 352 -32.14 13.99 4.48
C PRO A 352 -33.44 14.26 5.24
N ASP A 353 -34.41 13.35 5.12
CA ASP A 353 -35.49 13.24 6.11
C ASP A 353 -34.82 13.23 7.50
N THR A 354 -35.43 13.90 8.48
CA THR A 354 -34.92 13.96 9.86
C THR A 354 -34.73 12.55 10.40
N LEU A 355 -33.49 12.04 10.37
CA LEU A 355 -33.16 10.73 10.93
C LEU A 355 -33.33 10.81 12.44
N GLU A 356 -34.18 9.95 12.97
CA GLU A 356 -34.39 9.89 14.41
C GLU A 356 -33.20 9.16 15.06
N VAL A 357 -32.80 9.59 16.26
CA VAL A 357 -31.56 9.12 16.92
C VAL A 357 -31.52 7.59 17.09
N TRP A 358 -32.68 6.93 17.18
CA TRP A 358 -32.78 5.46 17.27
C TRP A 358 -32.57 4.74 15.94
N GLU A 359 -32.90 5.35 14.80
CA GLU A 359 -32.71 4.78 13.46
C GLU A 359 -31.22 4.61 13.12
N LEU A 360 -30.34 5.35 13.80
CA LEU A 360 -28.89 5.26 13.66
C LEU A 360 -28.26 4.09 14.43
N LYS A 361 -28.99 3.48 15.37
CA LYS A 361 -28.42 2.49 16.31
C LYS A 361 -27.97 1.21 15.61
N ASP A 362 -28.77 0.73 14.67
CA ASP A 362 -28.52 -0.52 13.94
C ASP A 362 -27.91 -0.28 12.55
N LEU A 363 -27.63 0.98 12.20
CA LEU A 363 -27.18 1.40 10.87
C LEU A 363 -25.92 0.67 10.40
N GLY A 364 -24.92 0.50 11.27
CA GLY A 364 -23.71 -0.26 10.94
C GLY A 364 -24.00 -1.73 10.58
N HIS A 365 -24.97 -2.35 11.24
CA HIS A 365 -25.38 -3.74 10.94
C HIS A 365 -26.18 -3.80 9.63
N GLN A 366 -27.06 -2.83 9.38
CA GLN A 366 -27.82 -2.71 8.13
C GLN A 366 -26.89 -2.48 6.93
N THR A 367 -25.86 -1.64 7.10
CA THR A 367 -24.81 -1.44 6.09
C THR A 367 -24.05 -2.73 5.81
N ALA A 368 -23.59 -3.44 6.85
CA ALA A 368 -22.91 -4.71 6.68
C ALA A 368 -23.78 -5.75 5.95
N GLN A 369 -25.06 -5.85 6.33
CA GLN A 369 -26.03 -6.72 5.65
C GLN A 369 -26.20 -6.34 4.17
N ARG A 370 -26.32 -5.05 3.85
CA ARG A 370 -26.48 -4.58 2.47
C ARG A 370 -25.25 -4.87 1.60
N ILE A 371 -24.06 -4.86 2.20
CA ILE A 371 -22.80 -5.23 1.55
C ILE A 371 -22.76 -6.75 1.31
N LEU A 372 -23.10 -7.55 2.31
CA LEU A 372 -23.07 -9.02 2.23
C LEU A 372 -24.12 -9.57 1.24
N GLN A 373 -25.26 -8.90 1.09
CA GLN A 373 -26.33 -9.27 0.16
C GLN A 373 -26.09 -8.78 -1.28
N ALA A 374 -25.07 -7.93 -1.51
CA ALA A 374 -24.74 -7.45 -2.84
C ALA A 374 -24.09 -8.55 -3.69
N SER A 375 -24.26 -8.47 -5.01
CA SER A 375 -23.56 -9.36 -5.95
C SER A 375 -22.04 -9.14 -5.93
N ASP A 376 -21.61 -7.90 -5.71
CA ASP A 376 -20.21 -7.53 -5.48
C ASP A 376 -20.09 -6.76 -4.15
N PRO A 377 -19.71 -7.45 -3.07
CA PRO A 377 -19.57 -6.83 -1.75
C PRO A 377 -18.50 -5.73 -1.70
N LEU A 378 -17.40 -5.85 -2.44
CA LEU A 378 -16.32 -4.86 -2.38
C LEU A 378 -16.72 -3.56 -3.08
N GLN A 379 -17.32 -3.68 -4.26
CA GLN A 379 -17.86 -2.52 -4.96
C GLN A 379 -18.96 -1.85 -4.14
N SER A 380 -19.89 -2.64 -3.57
CA SER A 380 -20.96 -2.09 -2.72
C SER A 380 -20.40 -1.39 -1.48
N MET A 381 -19.35 -1.93 -0.86
CA MET A 381 -18.68 -1.30 0.28
C MET A 381 -18.04 0.04 -0.13
N GLN A 382 -17.37 0.08 -1.28
CA GLN A 382 -16.78 1.31 -1.81
C GLN A 382 -17.83 2.39 -2.08
N GLU A 383 -18.91 2.05 -2.79
CA GLU A 383 -19.99 2.99 -3.14
C GLU A 383 -20.67 3.57 -1.89
N ILE A 384 -20.95 2.71 -0.90
CA ILE A 384 -21.55 3.13 0.37
C ILE A 384 -20.57 4.03 1.13
N ASN A 385 -19.29 3.68 1.25
CA ASN A 385 -18.31 4.49 1.98
C ASN A 385 -18.06 5.85 1.32
N GLN A 386 -18.11 5.94 -0.01
CA GLN A 386 -17.90 7.20 -0.75
C GLN A 386 -19.14 8.12 -0.72
N ASN A 387 -20.34 7.57 -0.55
CA ASN A 387 -21.60 8.30 -0.66
C ASN A 387 -22.51 8.14 0.58
N PHE A 388 -21.94 7.79 1.73
CA PHE A 388 -22.71 7.40 2.91
C PHE A 388 -23.82 8.40 3.30
N PRO A 389 -23.59 9.73 3.33
CA PRO A 389 -24.62 10.69 3.71
C PRO A 389 -25.83 10.76 2.78
N SER A 390 -25.72 10.34 1.51
CA SER A 390 -26.86 10.32 0.58
C SER A 390 -27.69 9.04 0.67
N ILE A 391 -27.11 7.95 1.18
CA ILE A 391 -27.72 6.61 1.19
C ILE A 391 -28.26 6.23 2.59
N VAL A 392 -27.81 6.93 3.65
CA VAL A 392 -28.15 6.64 5.05
C VAL A 392 -29.65 6.49 5.33
N SER A 393 -30.50 7.30 4.70
CA SER A 393 -31.95 7.23 4.89
C SER A 393 -32.55 5.93 4.36
N SER A 394 -32.07 5.45 3.22
CA SER A 394 -32.48 4.16 2.65
C SER A 394 -31.97 2.99 3.50
N LEU A 395 -30.73 3.07 4.00
CA LEU A 395 -30.14 2.02 4.84
C LEU A 395 -30.88 1.84 6.16
N SER A 396 -31.27 2.94 6.80
CA SER A 396 -31.94 2.93 8.12
C SER A 396 -33.29 2.18 8.11
N ARG A 397 -33.98 2.15 6.97
CA ARG A 397 -35.30 1.50 6.81
C ARG A 397 -35.21 0.00 6.54
N MET A 398 -34.01 -0.52 6.30
CA MET A 398 -33.79 -1.93 5.99
C MET A 398 -34.04 -2.80 7.22
N LYS A 399 -34.84 -3.86 7.04
CA LYS A 399 -35.04 -4.84 8.10
C LYS A 399 -33.75 -5.63 8.33
N LEU A 400 -33.27 -5.59 9.57
CA LEU A 400 -32.08 -6.33 9.98
C LEU A 400 -32.42 -7.81 10.21
N ASP A 401 -31.58 -8.70 9.67
CA ASP A 401 -31.60 -10.11 9.97
C ASP A 401 -30.88 -10.37 11.30
N ASN A 402 -31.59 -11.05 12.21
CA ASN A 402 -31.06 -11.38 13.52
C ASN A 402 -29.88 -12.35 13.43
N SER A 403 -29.83 -13.23 12.42
CA SER A 403 -28.71 -14.15 12.25
C SER A 403 -27.39 -13.42 11.97
N ILE A 404 -27.43 -12.43 11.07
CA ILE A 404 -26.27 -11.59 10.72
C ILE A 404 -25.86 -10.74 11.92
N LYS A 405 -26.84 -10.18 12.63
CA LYS A 405 -26.58 -9.40 13.85
C LYS A 405 -25.83 -10.22 14.90
N ASP A 406 -26.27 -11.45 15.17
CA ASP A 406 -25.66 -12.32 16.17
C ASP A 406 -24.23 -12.73 15.78
N GLU A 407 -23.98 -12.99 14.49
CA GLU A 407 -22.64 -13.30 13.97
C GLU A 407 -21.69 -12.10 14.10
N ILE A 408 -22.14 -10.89 13.73
CA ILE A 408 -21.36 -9.66 13.88
C ILE A 408 -21.00 -9.45 15.36
N ILE A 409 -21.95 -9.63 16.28
CA ILE A 409 -21.73 -9.50 17.73
C ILE A 409 -20.73 -10.56 18.24
N ALA A 410 -20.77 -11.79 17.71
CA ALA A 410 -19.81 -12.83 18.05
C ALA A 410 -18.39 -12.45 17.61
N ASN A 411 -18.23 -11.91 16.41
CA ASN A 411 -16.93 -11.46 15.87
C ASN A 411 -16.40 -10.19 16.56
N GLN A 412 -17.29 -9.32 17.05
CA GLN A 412 -16.94 -8.14 17.83
C GLN A 412 -16.25 -8.45 19.18
N ARG A 413 -16.21 -9.73 19.59
CA ARG A 413 -15.38 -10.18 20.73
C ARG A 413 -13.88 -10.06 20.44
N MET A 414 -13.48 -10.15 19.17
CA MET A 414 -12.08 -10.06 18.74
C MET A 414 -11.69 -8.62 18.36
N VAL A 415 -12.61 -7.87 17.71
CA VAL A 415 -12.40 -6.48 17.30
C VAL A 415 -13.55 -5.61 17.82
N PRO A 416 -13.30 -4.62 18.69
CA PRO A 416 -14.37 -3.78 19.23
C PRO A 416 -15.15 -3.04 18.13
N PRO A 417 -16.46 -2.76 18.34
CA PRO A 417 -17.24 -1.95 17.40
C PRO A 417 -16.58 -0.59 17.13
N GLY A 418 -16.54 -0.18 15.86
CA GLY A 418 -15.97 1.10 15.45
C GLY A 418 -14.44 1.18 15.48
N LYS A 419 -13.75 0.06 15.70
CA LYS A 419 -12.29 -0.03 15.53
C LYS A 419 -11.95 -0.63 14.16
N SER A 420 -11.01 0.02 13.48
CA SER A 420 -10.41 -0.49 12.25
C SER A 420 -9.07 -1.15 12.59
N LEU A 421 -8.84 -2.36 12.07
CA LEU A 421 -7.59 -3.09 12.21
C LEU A 421 -7.18 -3.59 10.84
N MET A 422 -5.92 -3.35 10.46
CA MET A 422 -5.34 -3.80 9.22
C MET A 422 -4.08 -4.60 9.54
N ALA A 423 -3.91 -5.73 8.85
CA ALA A 423 -2.72 -6.53 8.94
C ALA A 423 -2.26 -6.93 7.54
N LEU A 424 -0.94 -6.90 7.31
CA LEU A 424 -0.30 -7.43 6.10
C LEU A 424 0.54 -8.63 6.52
N ASN A 425 0.23 -9.81 5.99
CA ASN A 425 0.92 -11.07 6.33
C ASN A 425 1.05 -11.36 7.85
N GLY A 426 0.08 -10.87 8.64
CA GLY A 426 0.05 -11.05 10.10
C GLY A 426 0.74 -9.94 10.90
N ALA A 427 1.47 -9.03 10.24
CA ALA A 427 1.98 -7.81 10.86
C ALA A 427 0.85 -6.78 10.96
N LEU A 428 0.58 -6.29 12.17
CA LEU A 428 -0.41 -5.22 12.38
C LEU A 428 0.14 -3.89 11.85
N ILE A 429 -0.66 -3.20 11.06
CA ILE A 429 -0.32 -1.90 10.47
C ILE A 429 -1.15 -0.83 11.18
N ASN A 430 -0.50 0.27 11.57
CA ASN A 430 -1.22 1.44 12.04
C ASN A 430 -1.88 2.14 10.83
N ILE A 431 -3.21 2.17 10.82
CA ILE A 431 -3.98 2.75 9.72
C ILE A 431 -3.87 4.29 9.72
N GLU A 432 -3.63 4.89 10.88
CA GLU A 432 -3.56 6.37 11.02
C GLU A 432 -2.33 6.96 10.32
N ASP A 433 -1.23 6.22 10.30
CA ASP A 433 0.04 6.64 9.66
C ASP A 433 0.20 6.07 8.24
N LEU A 434 -0.80 5.33 7.75
CA LEU A 434 -0.70 4.63 6.48
C LEU A 434 -1.06 5.54 5.32
N ASP A 435 -0.07 5.85 4.49
CA ASP A 435 -0.30 6.42 3.16
C ASP A 435 -0.10 5.37 2.05
N LEU A 436 -0.56 5.71 0.83
CA LEU A 436 -0.49 4.80 -0.31
C LEU A 436 0.95 4.50 -0.75
N TYR A 437 1.88 5.43 -0.57
CA TYR A 437 3.28 5.25 -0.94
C TYR A 437 3.97 4.28 0.02
N LEU A 438 3.77 4.46 1.32
CA LEU A 438 4.25 3.58 2.38
C LEU A 438 3.67 2.17 2.24
N LEU A 439 2.36 2.05 1.97
CA LEU A 439 1.74 0.76 1.70
C LEU A 439 2.39 0.07 0.50
N MET A 440 2.68 0.81 -0.56
CA MET A 440 3.35 0.25 -1.74
C MET A 440 4.77 -0.20 -1.45
N ASP A 441 5.55 0.58 -0.70
CA ASP A 441 6.90 0.18 -0.31
C ASP A 441 6.86 -1.10 0.57
N MET A 442 5.94 -1.19 1.53
CA MET A 442 5.73 -2.40 2.34
C MET A 442 5.34 -3.63 1.49
N VAL A 443 4.46 -3.46 0.51
CA VAL A 443 4.05 -4.54 -0.39
C VAL A 443 5.22 -4.98 -1.28
N HIS A 444 6.01 -4.05 -1.82
CA HIS A 444 7.22 -4.38 -2.59
C HIS A 444 8.22 -5.19 -1.77
N GLU A 445 8.50 -4.76 -0.53
CA GLU A 445 9.40 -5.47 0.38
C GLU A 445 8.90 -6.89 0.70
N GLU A 446 7.63 -7.05 1.03
CA GLU A 446 7.02 -8.35 1.31
C GLU A 446 7.05 -9.28 0.09
N LEU A 447 6.76 -8.78 -1.11
CA LEU A 447 6.83 -9.57 -2.34
C LEU A 447 8.26 -9.96 -2.69
N SER A 448 9.22 -9.05 -2.50
CA SER A 448 10.65 -9.33 -2.69
C SER A 448 11.15 -10.38 -1.71
N LEU A 449 10.79 -10.27 -0.43
CA LEU A 449 11.13 -11.24 0.61
C LEU A 449 10.49 -12.60 0.32
N ALA A 450 9.20 -12.65 0.01
CA ALA A 450 8.49 -13.88 -0.31
C ALA A 450 9.13 -14.60 -1.51
N ASP A 451 9.49 -13.86 -2.56
CA ASP A 451 10.17 -14.40 -3.72
C ASP A 451 11.56 -14.97 -3.35
N GLN A 452 12.35 -14.25 -2.57
CA GLN A 452 13.66 -14.73 -2.10
C GLN A 452 13.55 -15.99 -1.24
N PHE A 453 12.63 -16.02 -0.27
CA PHE A 453 12.40 -17.18 0.59
C PHE A 453 11.94 -18.41 -0.19
N SER A 454 11.05 -18.24 -1.18
CA SER A 454 10.58 -19.34 -2.03
C SER A 454 11.72 -20.04 -2.80
N ARG A 455 12.82 -19.30 -3.05
CA ARG A 455 13.96 -19.72 -3.89
C ARG A 455 15.15 -20.27 -3.10
N LEU A 456 15.16 -20.16 -1.77
CA LEU A 456 16.26 -20.62 -0.92
C LEU A 456 16.08 -22.07 -0.46
N LYS A 457 17.10 -22.90 -0.69
CA LYS A 457 17.20 -24.28 -0.16
C LYS A 457 18.64 -24.55 0.29
N ALA A 458 18.83 -25.30 1.36
CA ALA A 458 20.16 -25.82 1.69
C ALA A 458 20.62 -26.77 0.58
N ASN A 459 21.87 -26.63 0.16
CA ASN A 459 22.46 -27.50 -0.84
C ASN A 459 22.74 -28.87 -0.20
N THR A 460 22.09 -29.91 -0.69
CA THR A 460 22.23 -31.26 -0.14
C THR A 460 22.82 -32.24 -1.14
N THR A 461 23.81 -33.03 -0.72
CA THR A 461 24.25 -34.20 -1.48
C THR A 461 23.47 -35.43 -1.04
N GLY A 462 22.97 -36.21 -2.02
CA GLY A 462 22.34 -37.50 -1.76
C GLY A 462 23.40 -38.51 -1.34
N GLY A 463 23.20 -39.18 -0.20
CA GLY A 463 24.01 -40.33 0.15
C GLY A 463 23.76 -41.46 -0.86
N ARG A 464 24.77 -41.85 -1.65
CA ARG A 464 24.72 -43.07 -2.43
C ARG A 464 24.64 -44.25 -1.46
N GLY A 465 23.45 -44.82 -1.29
CA GLY A 465 23.17 -45.96 -0.44
C GLY A 465 21.80 -45.85 0.25
N ARG A 466 21.01 -46.92 0.16
CA ARG A 466 19.70 -47.07 0.84
C ARG A 466 19.93 -46.90 2.35
N GLY A 467 19.65 -45.71 2.89
CA GLY A 467 19.80 -45.39 4.33
C GLY A 467 20.71 -44.20 4.69
N ARG A 468 21.47 -43.59 3.75
CA ARG A 468 22.31 -42.41 4.07
C ARG A 468 21.55 -41.10 3.88
N GLY A 469 21.31 -40.38 4.98
CA GLY A 469 20.64 -39.07 4.98
C GLY A 469 21.41 -37.99 4.19
N LYS A 470 20.65 -37.02 3.65
CA LYS A 470 21.20 -35.85 2.93
C LYS A 470 22.10 -35.03 3.85
N LYS A 471 23.29 -34.64 3.38
CA LYS A 471 24.21 -33.73 4.11
C LYS A 471 24.17 -32.34 3.50
N CYS A 472 24.12 -31.30 4.35
CA CYS A 472 24.29 -29.92 3.93
C CYS A 472 25.75 -29.70 3.50
N VAL A 473 25.95 -29.21 2.29
CA VAL A 473 27.29 -28.89 1.73
C VAL A 473 27.37 -27.42 1.30
N GLY A 474 26.42 -26.60 1.74
CA GLY A 474 26.33 -25.18 1.40
C GLY A 474 24.90 -24.72 1.13
N LEU A 475 24.76 -23.73 0.26
CA LEU A 475 23.48 -23.09 -0.08
C LEU A 475 23.16 -23.29 -1.56
N LEU A 476 21.90 -23.58 -1.85
CA LEU A 476 21.36 -23.54 -3.21
C LEU A 476 20.36 -22.39 -3.26
N ALA A 477 20.74 -21.32 -3.94
CA ALA A 477 19.83 -20.22 -4.24
C ALA A 477 19.42 -20.32 -5.71
N SER A 478 18.14 -20.08 -6.00
CA SER A 478 17.69 -19.91 -7.38
C SER A 478 17.55 -18.41 -7.65
N CYS A 479 18.26 -17.90 -8.64
CA CYS A 479 18.15 -16.52 -9.09
C CYS A 479 17.58 -16.54 -10.51
N THR A 480 16.47 -15.83 -10.72
CA THR A 480 15.83 -15.70 -12.02
C THR A 480 16.02 -14.27 -12.50
N SER A 481 16.62 -14.11 -13.68
CA SER A 481 16.77 -12.82 -14.36
C SER A 481 16.55 -13.04 -15.85
N ASN A 482 15.71 -12.23 -16.47
CA ASN A 482 15.38 -12.26 -17.90
C ASN A 482 14.88 -13.64 -18.38
N GLY A 483 14.00 -14.28 -17.60
CA GLY A 483 13.48 -15.62 -17.88
C GLY A 483 14.49 -16.77 -17.71
N ILE A 484 15.77 -16.46 -17.43
CA ILE A 484 16.80 -17.46 -17.19
C ILE A 484 16.89 -17.72 -15.69
N THR A 485 16.46 -18.90 -15.25
CA THR A 485 16.66 -19.35 -13.87
C THR A 485 18.07 -19.95 -13.75
N LYS A 486 18.96 -19.28 -13.03
CA LYS A 486 20.26 -19.82 -12.64
C LYS A 486 20.22 -20.32 -11.20
N LYS A 487 20.70 -21.54 -11.00
CA LYS A 487 20.94 -22.09 -9.66
C LYS A 487 22.34 -21.70 -9.22
N LEU A 488 22.44 -20.85 -8.22
CA LEU A 488 23.68 -20.55 -7.52
C LEU A 488 23.91 -21.66 -6.50
N ARG A 489 24.95 -22.45 -6.76
CA ARG A 489 25.43 -23.47 -5.83
C ARG A 489 26.63 -22.89 -5.11
N ILE A 490 26.44 -22.53 -3.85
CA ILE A 490 27.52 -22.15 -2.95
C ILE A 490 27.91 -23.40 -2.19
N GLU A 491 29.18 -23.80 -2.29
CA GLU A 491 29.73 -24.88 -1.50
C GLU A 491 30.48 -24.30 -0.31
N ALA A 492 30.17 -24.79 0.88
CA ALA A 492 30.77 -24.33 2.11
C ALA A 492 31.11 -25.52 3.01
N LYS A 493 32.28 -25.47 3.65
CA LYS A 493 32.69 -26.49 4.62
C LYS A 493 31.76 -26.51 5.84
N VAL A 494 31.23 -25.34 6.21
CA VAL A 494 30.29 -25.13 7.31
C VAL A 494 29.16 -24.24 6.81
N SER A 495 27.92 -24.53 7.19
CA SER A 495 26.74 -23.71 6.90
C SER A 495 25.92 -23.56 8.17
N ILE A 496 25.58 -22.31 8.50
CA ILE A 496 24.80 -21.96 9.69
C ILE A 496 23.43 -21.45 9.22
N ALA A 497 22.35 -22.03 9.76
CA ALA A 497 21.00 -21.54 9.54
C ALA A 497 20.53 -20.83 10.83
N ALA A 498 20.14 -19.55 10.71
CA ALA A 498 19.83 -18.68 11.84
C ALA A 498 18.52 -17.90 11.62
N CYS A 499 17.49 -18.56 11.10
CA CYS A 499 16.18 -17.94 10.82
C CYS A 499 15.28 -17.88 12.08
N GLY A 500 15.86 -17.89 13.29
CA GLY A 500 15.13 -18.02 14.55
C GLY A 500 14.54 -19.42 14.79
N ALA A 501 13.94 -19.62 15.96
CA ALA A 501 13.43 -20.92 16.41
C ALA A 501 12.24 -21.43 15.56
N LEU A 502 11.45 -20.53 14.98
CA LEU A 502 10.24 -20.87 14.22
C LEU A 502 10.50 -21.09 12.71
N MET A 503 11.48 -20.42 12.10
CA MET A 503 11.71 -20.52 10.65
C MET A 503 12.92 -21.38 10.27
N THR A 504 13.86 -21.63 11.20
CA THR A 504 14.98 -22.54 10.93
C THR A 504 14.51 -23.98 10.65
N PRO A 505 13.57 -24.58 11.42
CA PRO A 505 13.13 -25.95 11.13
C PRO A 505 12.42 -26.13 9.78
N PRO A 506 11.46 -25.26 9.39
CA PRO A 506 10.86 -25.31 8.06
C PRO A 506 11.88 -25.21 6.93
N LEU A 507 12.86 -24.29 7.03
CA LEU A 507 13.93 -24.16 6.04
C LEU A 507 14.72 -25.45 5.88
N LEU A 508 15.20 -26.04 6.97
CA LEU A 508 16.01 -27.27 6.94
C LEU A 508 15.19 -28.45 6.38
N ARG A 509 13.91 -28.57 6.75
CA ARG A 509 13.01 -29.61 6.25
C ARG A 509 12.71 -29.46 4.76
N ASN A 510 12.39 -28.25 4.31
CA ASN A 510 12.15 -27.92 2.90
C ASN A 510 13.39 -28.12 2.03
N SER A 511 14.57 -28.04 2.65
CA SER A 511 15.86 -28.39 2.03
C SER A 511 16.11 -29.89 1.95
N GLY A 512 15.21 -30.72 2.49
CA GLY A 512 15.31 -32.18 2.50
C GLY A 512 16.31 -32.73 3.52
N LEU A 513 16.79 -31.91 4.46
CA LEU A 513 17.64 -32.38 5.54
C LEU A 513 16.81 -33.19 6.54
N LYS A 514 17.35 -34.33 6.96
CA LYS A 514 16.72 -35.23 7.93
C LYS A 514 17.62 -35.33 9.14
N ASN A 515 17.14 -34.80 10.27
CA ASN A 515 17.78 -34.92 11.56
C ASN A 515 16.67 -35.00 12.62
N ARG A 516 16.82 -35.89 13.60
CA ARG A 516 15.84 -36.10 14.67
C ARG A 516 15.52 -34.84 15.47
N HIS A 517 16.43 -33.86 15.49
CA HIS A 517 16.28 -32.59 16.20
C HIS A 517 15.60 -31.49 15.39
N ILE A 518 15.44 -31.63 14.06
CA ILE A 518 14.80 -30.59 13.24
C ILE A 518 13.34 -30.43 13.67
N GLY A 519 13.04 -29.26 14.23
CA GLY A 519 11.73 -28.89 14.73
C GLY A 519 11.48 -29.29 16.18
N ARG A 520 12.33 -30.12 16.82
CA ARG A 520 12.20 -30.47 18.25
C ARG A 520 12.96 -29.49 19.14
N ASN A 521 12.81 -29.65 20.45
CA ASN A 521 13.50 -28.84 21.47
C ASN A 521 13.12 -27.36 21.42
N LEU A 522 11.91 -27.03 20.97
CA LEU A 522 11.41 -25.65 21.06
C LEU A 522 11.09 -25.36 22.53
N HIS A 523 11.86 -24.49 23.16
CA HIS A 523 11.57 -24.01 24.50
C HIS A 523 10.81 -22.69 24.45
N LEU A 524 9.77 -22.58 25.27
CA LEU A 524 8.88 -21.42 25.37
C LEU A 524 8.72 -21.07 26.85
N HIS A 525 8.33 -19.84 27.18
CA HIS A 525 8.01 -19.51 28.56
C HIS A 525 6.50 -19.58 28.80
N PRO A 526 5.98 -20.61 29.50
CA PRO A 526 4.60 -20.61 29.96
C PRO A 526 4.33 -19.42 30.88
N VAL A 527 3.21 -18.74 30.65
CA VAL A 527 2.75 -17.61 31.45
C VAL A 527 1.35 -17.89 31.97
N SER A 528 1.11 -17.56 33.24
CA SER A 528 -0.25 -17.48 33.80
C SER A 528 -0.45 -16.16 34.53
N MET A 529 -1.55 -15.49 34.23
CA MET A 529 -1.86 -14.15 34.72
C MET A 529 -2.99 -14.18 35.75
N ALA A 530 -2.94 -13.24 36.69
CA ALA A 530 -3.99 -12.92 37.64
C ALA A 530 -4.19 -11.40 37.73
N TRP A 531 -5.36 -11.00 38.21
CA TRP A 531 -5.77 -9.60 38.31
C TRP A 531 -6.34 -9.30 39.70
N GLY A 532 -6.22 -8.05 40.13
CA GLY A 532 -6.74 -7.56 41.40
C GLY A 532 -7.42 -6.20 41.22
N TYR A 533 -8.64 -6.08 41.73
CA TYR A 533 -9.42 -4.84 41.73
C TYR A 533 -9.24 -4.08 43.06
N PHE A 534 -8.87 -2.81 42.94
CA PHE A 534 -8.60 -1.90 44.05
C PHE A 534 -9.66 -0.79 44.09
N PRO A 535 -10.72 -0.93 44.90
CA PRO A 535 -11.76 0.10 45.00
C PRO A 535 -11.17 1.45 45.43
N GLU A 536 -11.93 2.52 45.26
CA GLU A 536 -11.54 3.84 45.78
C GLU A 536 -11.29 3.78 47.27
N ASN A 537 -10.02 3.71 47.66
CA ASN A 537 -9.60 3.90 49.02
C ASN A 537 -9.42 5.40 49.27
N LYS A 538 -9.99 5.87 50.37
CA LYS A 538 -9.65 7.15 51.03
C LYS A 538 -8.26 7.08 51.70
N GLN A 539 -7.29 6.42 51.06
CA GLN A 539 -5.92 6.39 51.56
C GLN A 539 -5.30 7.75 51.26
N ASP A 540 -4.79 8.37 52.31
CA ASP A 540 -4.17 9.70 52.28
C ASP A 540 -2.68 9.51 52.66
N PRO A 541 -1.72 9.73 51.73
CA PRO A 541 -1.91 10.23 50.37
C PRO A 541 -2.37 9.13 49.36
N PRO A 542 -3.04 9.51 48.27
CA PRO A 542 -3.42 8.59 47.20
C PRO A 542 -2.17 8.01 46.51
N LEU A 543 -2.23 6.73 46.14
CA LEU A 543 -1.19 6.09 45.34
C LEU A 543 -1.02 6.84 44.00
N PRO A 544 0.18 7.37 43.69
CA PRO A 544 0.42 8.09 42.44
C PRO A 544 0.48 7.15 41.23
N GLY A 545 0.02 7.63 40.07
CA GLY A 545 0.06 6.92 38.78
C GLY A 545 -1.20 6.11 38.45
N LYS A 546 -1.33 5.69 37.19
CA LYS A 546 -2.43 4.85 36.70
C LYS A 546 -1.93 3.48 36.25
N CYS A 547 -2.82 2.48 36.20
CA CYS A 547 -2.50 1.10 35.81
C CYS A 547 -1.92 0.94 34.39
N TYR A 548 -1.99 1.99 33.56
CA TYR A 548 -1.50 2.03 32.18
C TYR A 548 -0.37 3.04 31.95
N GLU A 549 0.11 3.71 33.00
CA GLU A 549 1.21 4.67 32.92
C GLU A 549 2.52 3.95 33.34
N GLY A 550 3.53 3.96 32.46
CA GLY A 550 4.84 3.33 32.69
C GLY A 550 5.29 2.43 31.54
N GLY A 551 6.55 1.99 31.58
CA GLY A 551 7.11 1.03 30.61
C GLY A 551 6.53 -0.38 30.78
N ILE A 552 6.59 -1.19 29.73
CA ILE A 552 6.28 -2.62 29.84
C ILE A 552 7.35 -3.29 30.72
N ILE A 553 6.94 -4.05 31.73
CA ILE A 553 7.83 -4.74 32.70
C ILE A 553 8.66 -3.74 33.53
N THR A 554 7.97 -2.86 34.27
CA THR A 554 8.62 -1.91 35.19
C THR A 554 9.24 -2.57 36.43
N THR A 555 8.81 -3.79 36.78
CA THR A 555 9.31 -4.51 37.96
C THR A 555 9.20 -6.02 37.74
N MET A 556 10.23 -6.74 38.16
CA MET A 556 10.28 -8.20 38.17
C MET A 556 10.71 -8.71 39.55
N HIS A 557 10.10 -9.79 40.03
CA HIS A 557 10.47 -10.44 41.27
C HIS A 557 10.66 -11.94 41.05
N ARG A 558 11.79 -12.49 41.53
CA ARG A 558 12.06 -13.92 41.42
C ARG A 558 11.41 -14.65 42.60
N VAL A 559 10.38 -15.44 42.31
CA VAL A 559 9.64 -16.25 43.30
C VAL A 559 10.35 -17.56 43.60
N THR A 560 10.82 -18.22 42.54
CA THR A 560 11.66 -19.44 42.62
C THR A 560 12.81 -19.30 41.63
N GLU A 561 13.75 -20.24 41.59
CA GLU A 561 14.80 -20.25 40.56
C GLU A 561 14.24 -20.33 39.12
N ARG A 562 12.99 -20.82 38.98
CA ARG A 562 12.33 -21.04 37.68
C ARG A 562 11.15 -20.12 37.41
N THR A 563 10.65 -19.43 38.43
CA THR A 563 9.44 -18.62 38.32
C THR A 563 9.74 -17.18 38.69
N ILE A 564 9.40 -16.27 37.79
CA ILE A 564 9.41 -14.83 38.07
C ILE A 564 8.00 -14.28 37.98
N VAL A 565 7.73 -13.26 38.78
CA VAL A 565 6.51 -12.48 38.74
C VAL A 565 6.80 -11.11 38.16
N GLU A 566 5.99 -10.72 37.19
CA GLU A 566 6.11 -9.46 36.47
C GLU A 566 4.75 -8.80 36.32
N THR A 567 4.76 -7.48 36.22
CA THR A 567 3.56 -6.67 36.00
C THR A 567 3.52 -6.19 34.55
N PRO A 568 2.50 -6.58 33.75
CA PRO A 568 2.34 -6.05 32.41
C PRO A 568 1.70 -4.67 32.45
N ALA A 569 2.03 -3.83 31.47
CA ALA A 569 1.25 -2.62 31.17
C ALA A 569 0.15 -3.01 30.16
N LEU A 570 -1.10 -2.97 30.60
CA LEU A 570 -2.25 -3.35 29.76
C LEU A 570 -3.10 -2.12 29.48
N GLY A 571 -3.08 -1.66 28.23
CA GLY A 571 -4.06 -0.69 27.75
C GLY A 571 -5.49 -1.25 27.75
N PRO A 572 -6.53 -0.41 27.60
CA PRO A 572 -7.92 -0.84 27.69
C PRO A 572 -8.29 -1.95 26.68
N GLY A 573 -7.70 -1.91 25.48
CA GLY A 573 -7.93 -2.93 24.44
C GLY A 573 -7.34 -4.30 24.80
N ALA A 574 -6.09 -4.33 25.26
CA ALA A 574 -5.43 -5.57 25.69
C ALA A 574 -6.10 -6.17 26.94
N PHE A 575 -6.52 -5.31 27.88
CA PHE A 575 -7.32 -5.72 29.03
C PHE A 575 -8.64 -6.37 28.60
N ALA A 576 -9.39 -5.74 27.70
CA ALA A 576 -10.67 -6.28 27.21
C ALA A 576 -10.52 -7.63 26.51
N ALA A 577 -9.43 -7.84 25.75
CA ALA A 577 -9.17 -9.10 25.05
C ALA A 577 -8.77 -10.25 25.98
N MET A 578 -8.06 -9.96 27.08
CA MET A 578 -7.57 -10.99 27.99
C MET A 578 -8.53 -11.31 29.14
N VAL A 579 -9.40 -10.37 29.51
CA VAL A 579 -10.37 -10.60 30.58
C VAL A 579 -11.41 -11.64 30.14
N PRO A 580 -11.73 -12.63 31.00
CA PRO A 580 -12.69 -13.66 30.64
C PRO A 580 -14.09 -13.07 30.43
N TRP A 581 -14.75 -13.52 29.38
CA TRP A 581 -16.13 -13.15 29.09
C TRP A 581 -17.11 -14.05 29.85
N GLU A 582 -17.79 -13.51 30.86
CA GLU A 582 -18.90 -14.19 31.53
C GLU A 582 -20.27 -13.71 31.01
N SER A 583 -20.44 -12.40 30.85
CA SER A 583 -21.65 -11.76 30.32
C SER A 583 -21.39 -10.33 29.89
N GLY A 584 -22.30 -9.75 29.10
CA GLY A 584 -22.19 -8.33 28.70
C GLY A 584 -22.27 -7.36 29.89
N ARG A 585 -23.00 -7.72 30.96
CA ARG A 585 -23.04 -6.91 32.19
C ARG A 585 -21.71 -6.98 32.94
N ASP A 586 -21.16 -8.18 33.08
CA ASP A 586 -19.90 -8.41 33.78
C ASP A 586 -18.73 -7.71 33.06
N MET A 587 -18.65 -7.82 31.73
CA MET A 587 -17.64 -7.12 30.92
C MET A 587 -17.73 -5.60 31.08
N LYS A 588 -18.94 -5.02 31.03
CA LYS A 588 -19.14 -3.58 31.27
C LYS A 588 -18.65 -3.15 32.65
N GLU A 589 -18.92 -3.94 33.69
CA GLU A 589 -18.46 -3.65 35.04
C GLU A 589 -16.93 -3.77 35.17
N ARG A 590 -16.31 -4.77 34.54
CA ARG A 590 -14.85 -4.91 34.51
C ARG A 590 -14.18 -3.76 33.77
N MET A 591 -14.72 -3.34 32.62
CA MET A 591 -14.25 -2.16 31.89
C MET A 591 -14.42 -0.87 32.68
N ARG A 592 -15.52 -0.72 33.44
CA ARG A 592 -15.72 0.42 34.35
C ARG A 592 -14.67 0.44 35.47
N ARG A 593 -14.20 -0.73 35.89
CA ARG A 593 -13.16 -0.92 36.93
C ARG A 593 -11.72 -0.95 36.39
N TYR A 594 -11.53 -0.87 35.07
CA TYR A 594 -10.23 -1.04 34.41
C TYR A 594 -9.13 -0.14 35.02
N SER A 595 -9.44 1.14 35.22
CA SER A 595 -8.48 2.14 35.77
C SER A 595 -7.99 1.81 37.18
N ARG A 596 -8.63 0.84 37.84
CA ARG A 596 -8.41 0.41 39.21
C ARG A 596 -8.14 -1.10 39.32
N THR A 597 -7.78 -1.74 38.20
CA THR A 597 -7.48 -3.17 38.15
C THR A 597 -6.02 -3.35 37.75
N ALA A 598 -5.23 -3.97 38.62
CA ALA A 598 -3.83 -4.28 38.35
C ALA A 598 -3.66 -5.74 37.96
N HIS A 599 -2.62 -6.03 37.17
CA HIS A 599 -2.32 -7.38 36.69
C HIS A 599 -0.92 -7.82 37.13
N ALA A 600 -0.89 -9.04 37.64
CA ALA A 600 0.24 -9.90 37.95
C ALA A 600 0.39 -11.06 36.95
N PHE A 601 1.56 -11.41 36.41
CA PHE A 601 1.73 -12.74 35.83
C PHE A 601 2.95 -13.47 36.37
N ALA A 602 2.84 -14.79 36.44
CA ALA A 602 3.95 -15.69 36.69
C ALA A 602 4.47 -16.22 35.35
N LEU A 603 5.75 -15.97 35.08
CA LEU A 603 6.49 -16.51 33.94
C LEU A 603 7.39 -17.65 34.44
N VAL A 604 7.21 -18.83 33.85
CA VAL A 604 7.93 -20.05 34.24
C VAL A 604 8.98 -20.39 33.18
N ARG A 605 10.19 -20.71 33.62
CA ARG A 605 11.19 -21.35 32.78
C ARG A 605 10.81 -22.81 32.57
N ASP A 606 10.47 -23.15 31.33
CA ASP A 606 9.98 -24.45 30.92
C ASP A 606 11.02 -25.56 31.04
N ARG A 607 10.52 -26.77 31.27
CA ARG A 607 11.24 -28.03 31.04
C ARG A 607 10.64 -28.84 29.91
N GLY A 608 9.34 -28.67 29.64
CA GLY A 608 8.70 -29.25 28.47
C GLY A 608 9.33 -28.72 27.19
N ASP A 609 9.37 -29.56 26.16
CA ASP A 609 9.80 -29.17 24.83
C ASP A 609 8.64 -29.17 23.85
N GLY A 610 8.69 -28.21 22.93
CA GLY A 610 7.77 -28.06 21.82
C GLY A 610 8.32 -28.59 20.51
N TYR A 611 7.44 -28.56 19.51
CA TYR A 611 7.70 -28.98 18.15
C TYR A 611 7.22 -27.96 17.12
N VAL A 612 8.07 -27.61 16.17
CA VAL A 612 7.73 -26.81 14.99
C VAL A 612 7.48 -27.75 13.81
N ASP A 613 6.22 -27.82 13.37
CA ASP A 613 5.79 -28.71 12.28
C ASP A 613 5.89 -28.06 10.90
N GLY A 614 5.88 -26.73 10.86
CA GLY A 614 6.00 -25.93 9.65
C GLY A 614 5.86 -24.46 10.00
N GLU A 615 5.90 -23.61 8.99
CA GLU A 615 5.63 -22.18 9.14
C GLU A 615 4.27 -21.97 9.84
N GLY A 616 4.27 -21.16 10.89
CA GLY A 616 3.10 -20.87 11.72
C GLY A 616 2.52 -22.04 12.54
N ARG A 617 3.13 -23.24 12.53
CA ARG A 617 2.57 -24.44 13.17
C ARG A 617 3.46 -24.96 14.29
N VAL A 618 3.09 -24.61 15.53
CA VAL A 618 3.80 -25.00 16.75
C VAL A 618 2.92 -25.91 17.61
N ARG A 619 3.50 -26.98 18.15
CA ARG A 619 2.91 -27.78 19.23
C ARG A 619 3.78 -27.60 20.47
N PHE A 620 3.17 -27.33 21.61
CA PHE A 620 3.88 -27.25 22.89
C PHE A 620 3.01 -27.86 23.96
N THR A 621 3.61 -28.64 24.85
CA THR A 621 2.91 -29.27 25.97
C THR A 621 3.74 -29.02 27.22
N PRO A 622 3.27 -28.18 28.15
CA PRO A 622 3.95 -27.97 29.42
C PRO A 622 4.15 -29.30 30.16
N SER A 623 5.31 -29.51 30.77
CA SER A 623 5.52 -30.66 31.64
C SER A 623 4.67 -30.54 32.91
N ARG A 624 4.49 -31.66 33.65
CA ARG A 624 3.78 -31.63 34.94
C ARG A 624 4.43 -30.64 35.91
N GLU A 625 5.76 -30.60 35.93
CA GLU A 625 6.52 -29.65 36.76
C GLU A 625 6.30 -28.20 36.33
N ASP A 626 6.18 -27.92 35.03
CA ASP A 626 5.87 -26.58 34.54
C ASP A 626 4.46 -26.14 34.98
N VAL A 627 3.49 -27.06 34.93
CA VAL A 627 2.12 -26.80 35.40
C VAL A 627 2.09 -26.54 36.92
N ASP A 628 2.85 -27.29 37.70
CA ASP A 628 2.92 -27.11 39.15
C ASP A 628 3.63 -25.80 39.54
N GLU A 629 4.72 -25.44 38.85
CA GLU A 629 5.39 -24.13 39.00
C GLU A 629 4.46 -22.98 38.61
N LEU A 630 3.73 -23.09 37.50
CA LEU A 630 2.74 -22.09 37.10
C LEU A 630 1.66 -21.92 38.16
N ARG A 631 1.14 -23.03 38.72
CA ARG A 631 0.14 -22.99 39.79
C ARG A 631 0.71 -22.32 41.05
N HIS A 632 1.96 -22.62 41.41
CA HIS A 632 2.64 -21.98 42.52
C HIS A 632 2.81 -20.47 42.29
N GLY A 633 3.36 -20.08 41.14
CA GLY A 633 3.55 -18.69 40.77
C GLY A 633 2.24 -17.91 40.76
N LEU A 634 1.19 -18.46 40.18
CA LEU A 634 -0.14 -17.84 40.14
C LEU A 634 -0.73 -17.66 41.56
N ARG A 635 -0.55 -18.63 42.46
CA ARG A 635 -0.94 -18.50 43.87
C ARG A 635 -0.19 -17.36 44.55
N GLN A 636 1.11 -17.20 44.29
CA GLN A 636 1.89 -16.10 44.85
C GLN A 636 1.42 -14.74 44.32
N VAL A 637 1.14 -14.64 43.02
CA VAL A 637 0.57 -13.42 42.43
C VAL A 637 -0.74 -13.03 43.12
N LEU A 638 -1.65 -13.99 43.32
CA LEU A 638 -2.92 -13.73 44.01
C LEU A 638 -2.68 -13.25 45.45
N ARG A 639 -1.75 -13.88 46.20
CA ARG A 639 -1.39 -13.46 47.56
C ARG A 639 -0.82 -12.04 47.58
N ILE A 640 0.04 -11.67 46.62
CA ILE A 640 0.59 -10.32 46.47
C ILE A 640 -0.55 -9.32 46.26
N LEU A 641 -1.48 -9.59 45.34
CA LEU A 641 -2.60 -8.70 45.05
C LEU A 641 -3.53 -8.53 46.26
N VAL A 642 -3.84 -9.61 46.98
CA VAL A 642 -4.64 -9.56 48.21
C VAL A 642 -3.92 -8.75 49.30
N ALA A 643 -2.63 -9.01 49.54
CA ALA A 643 -1.83 -8.29 50.53
C ALA A 643 -1.68 -6.80 50.19
N ALA A 644 -1.64 -6.44 48.90
CA ALA A 644 -1.63 -5.07 48.43
C ALA A 644 -2.97 -4.34 48.63
N GLY A 645 -4.04 -5.04 49.06
CA GLY A 645 -5.34 -4.45 49.35
C GLY A 645 -6.37 -4.56 48.22
N ALA A 646 -6.20 -5.49 47.28
CA ALA A 646 -7.25 -5.77 46.30
C ALA A 646 -8.52 -6.26 47.03
N ALA A 647 -9.68 -5.72 46.70
CA ALA A 647 -10.97 -6.15 47.26
C ALA A 647 -11.53 -7.40 46.56
N GLU A 648 -11.10 -7.63 45.32
CA GLU A 648 -11.47 -8.78 44.51
C GLU A 648 -10.24 -9.19 43.69
N VAL A 649 -9.94 -10.48 43.64
CA VAL A 649 -8.84 -11.04 42.83
C VAL A 649 -9.35 -12.19 41.99
N GLY A 650 -8.73 -12.42 40.84
CA GLY A 650 -9.09 -13.55 39.99
C GLY A 650 -8.00 -13.90 38.99
N THR A 651 -8.32 -14.90 38.17
CA THR A 651 -7.43 -15.39 37.11
C THR A 651 -8.07 -15.15 35.75
N HIS A 652 -7.35 -15.43 34.67
CA HIS A 652 -7.85 -15.32 33.30
C HIS A 652 -8.49 -16.63 32.80
N ARG A 653 -9.02 -17.45 33.70
CA ARG A 653 -9.81 -18.63 33.32
C ARG A 653 -11.09 -18.21 32.63
N SER A 654 -11.49 -18.94 31.59
CA SER A 654 -12.70 -18.65 30.80
C SER A 654 -14.00 -18.68 31.60
N ASP A 655 -14.03 -19.36 32.75
CA ASP A 655 -15.17 -19.41 33.68
C ASP A 655 -15.27 -18.17 34.59
N GLY A 656 -14.30 -17.25 34.53
CA GLY A 656 -14.36 -15.98 35.24
C GLY A 656 -14.17 -16.06 36.75
N LEU A 657 -13.72 -17.22 37.26
CA LEU A 657 -13.59 -17.48 38.70
C LEU A 657 -12.78 -16.38 39.42
N ARG A 658 -13.35 -15.87 40.51
CA ARG A 658 -12.83 -14.76 41.32
C ARG A 658 -13.17 -14.91 42.80
N LEU A 659 -12.34 -14.30 43.64
CA LEU A 659 -12.41 -14.32 45.10
C LEU A 659 -12.56 -12.89 45.63
N ARG A 660 -13.40 -12.70 46.66
CA ARG A 660 -13.55 -11.42 47.36
C ARG A 660 -12.77 -11.43 48.67
N SER A 661 -11.97 -10.39 48.89
CA SER A 661 -10.97 -10.34 49.97
C SER A 661 -11.55 -10.20 51.38
N GLN A 662 -12.83 -9.83 51.55
CA GLN A 662 -13.50 -9.80 52.86
C GLN A 662 -13.62 -11.18 53.54
N ARG A 663 -13.29 -12.28 52.84
CA ARG A 663 -13.31 -13.66 53.36
C ARG A 663 -11.92 -14.33 53.42
N LEU A 664 -10.84 -13.60 53.17
CA LEU A 664 -9.48 -14.14 53.09
C LEU A 664 -8.63 -13.69 54.29
N THR A 665 -8.59 -14.48 55.35
CA THR A 665 -7.43 -14.48 56.25
C THR A 665 -6.26 -15.15 55.53
N LEU A 666 -5.02 -14.74 55.78
CA LEU A 666 -3.80 -15.27 55.12
C LEU A 666 -3.66 -16.81 55.15
N SER A 667 -4.49 -17.52 55.92
CA SER A 667 -4.55 -18.97 56.04
C SER A 667 -5.56 -19.69 55.11
N SER A 668 -6.42 -18.98 54.34
CA SER A 668 -7.46 -19.62 53.52
C SER A 668 -7.17 -19.67 52.01
N ALA A 669 -5.95 -19.30 51.60
CA ALA A 669 -5.50 -19.27 50.20
C ALA A 669 -4.53 -20.42 49.86
N ASP A 670 -4.82 -21.63 50.32
CA ASP A 670 -4.05 -22.85 50.01
C ASP A 670 -4.63 -23.63 48.82
#